data_AF-A0A8H6D5P3-F1
#
_entry.id   AF-A0A8H6D5P3-F1
#
_cell.length_a   1.000
_cell.length_b   1.000
_cell.length_c   1.000
_cell.angle_alpha   90.00
_cell.angle_beta   90.00
_cell.angle_gamma   90.00
#
_symmetry.space_group_name_H-M   'P 1'
#
loop_
_entity.id
_entity.type
_entity.pdbx_description
1 polymer ?
#
loop_
_entity_poly.entity_id
_entity_poly.type
_entity_poly.pdbx_seq_one_letter_code
_entity_poly.pdbx_strand_id
1 'polypeptide(L)'
;MADSSSSASPQTPEYYVGSFPAPGLRQIVRHITGYREDGKAHFLTSDHGEHYRFMGENKAVANIIYSTRETPVNLNGDVDVVKAKQEEPPFHYRNGSIVRMIDFGPGVESPFHRSLTIDYGIVIEGVFELTLDSGEMRVMRQGDICVQRATAHKWKNITGNETMPGRMMWILLDAEELSCNGAKPVCSSCTRLKIDCEYRTPNNEIRQEYEQTRERESIYAELFDLLKVMSDQDAAETLRRLRSGTDAASILSHVKNGHLLIQLSLTADTTRRYEFPYISTIPLHLSIPSNMYLDSLLSHATLPVSALQGDPSQQSAQARIADDTPETSDYHITYLVPYQAARMVETIVDRIKARPWTRVISDDQLLRRLICSYFYYPHPCGPVVQKDIFLKDMAAGRTTRFCTPLLVHAMLSLAVQSAPDIPDRSKMWLFDSLTYRFMAEARQLWDIESCKDISIPTIQAAMIISYTTTNNGMDQVGSLYLTRALEMSKALDLFGPTTHPGDPDLDKARVFTAWALYSWQALFNFSFFRPPLITKPPALSLPDAELSPEWYGEIWIQYPHTPTRNRLHVGHKLQAEVYLRHIMNELGGLMFGNSSQPLGLDQIVGIKKKLDGWKDGLPECLQPKHLVFPLHLSLHVQYQQLVMGFMQIVLKSEHKDNPQILAACSGKAPEIVLNEAKIMLETIMRLYYTRHNFEFYDPWIAFALTAIGNAVVADLAEGSDNDPQIIAGYRSTLILASQGLSKQAQNYHVSRLLAIQLQKAMKPEDLQLVQTHAVTSHVEDDERALIAEHSDSLWPVPGLTALNEDPERTRLKNLIAGVRDLDMSSS
;
A
#
# COMPACT_ATOMS: atom_id res chain seq x y z
N MET A 1 3.93 -2.51 -94.63
CA MET A 1 5.07 -1.80 -94.01
C MET A 1 4.50 -0.67 -93.20
N ALA A 2 4.69 -0.64 -91.89
CA ALA A 2 4.38 0.53 -91.07
C ALA A 2 5.34 0.53 -89.88
N ASP A 3 5.98 1.67 -89.66
CA ASP A 3 7.01 1.89 -88.66
C ASP A 3 6.62 3.06 -87.74
N SER A 4 7.26 2.99 -86.58
CA SER A 4 7.12 3.64 -85.28
C SER A 4 7.03 5.17 -85.20
N SER A 5 6.31 5.65 -84.18
CA SER A 5 6.52 6.96 -83.56
C SER A 5 6.58 6.81 -82.03
N SER A 6 7.64 7.33 -81.43
CA SER A 6 7.97 7.24 -80.01
C SER A 6 7.19 8.28 -79.19
N SER A 7 6.43 7.86 -78.18
CA SER A 7 5.90 8.77 -77.16
C SER A 7 6.93 8.95 -76.03
N ALA A 8 7.62 10.09 -76.03
CA ALA A 8 8.46 10.52 -74.92
C ALA A 8 7.61 10.82 -73.68
N SER A 9 7.96 10.22 -72.54
CA SER A 9 7.48 10.64 -71.23
C SER A 9 7.90 12.09 -70.99
N PRO A 10 7.01 13.00 -70.55
CA PRO A 10 7.40 14.38 -70.28
C PRO A 10 8.41 14.40 -69.11
N GLN A 11 9.65 14.76 -69.38
CA GLN A 11 10.63 15.10 -68.35
C GLN A 11 10.10 16.33 -67.59
N THR A 12 9.71 16.14 -66.34
CA THR A 12 9.47 17.26 -65.41
C THR A 12 10.76 18.07 -65.30
N PRO A 13 10.74 19.39 -65.56
CA PRO A 13 11.93 20.23 -65.45
C PRO A 13 12.52 20.11 -64.04
N GLU A 14 13.85 20.00 -63.92
CA GLU A 14 14.53 19.92 -62.63
C GLU A 14 14.22 21.16 -61.79
N TYR A 15 13.31 21.00 -60.81
CA TYR A 15 12.99 22.05 -59.87
C TYR A 15 14.09 22.11 -58.80
N TYR A 16 14.89 23.16 -58.87
CA TYR A 16 16.00 23.39 -57.95
C TYR A 16 15.65 24.50 -56.95
N VAL A 17 15.67 24.15 -55.67
CA VAL A 17 15.52 25.07 -54.55
C VAL A 17 16.87 25.73 -54.29
N GLY A 18 17.18 26.78 -55.05
CA GLY A 18 18.39 27.59 -54.87
C GLY A 18 18.26 28.74 -53.86
N SER A 19 17.05 28.96 -53.32
CA SER A 19 16.72 30.02 -52.37
C SER A 19 15.67 29.56 -51.38
N PHE A 20 15.55 30.27 -50.25
CA PHE A 20 14.39 30.20 -49.37
C PHE A 20 13.58 31.49 -49.50
N PRO A 21 12.26 31.43 -49.74
CA PRO A 21 11.42 30.24 -49.94
C PRO A 21 11.70 29.53 -51.27
N ALA A 22 11.19 28.30 -51.42
CA ALA A 22 11.23 27.62 -52.70
C ALA A 22 10.42 28.39 -53.77
N PRO A 23 10.86 28.43 -55.05
CA PRO A 23 10.19 29.17 -56.12
C PRO A 23 8.68 28.86 -56.22
N GLY A 24 7.83 29.87 -56.07
CA GLY A 24 6.38 29.73 -56.11
C GLY A 24 5.69 29.69 -54.75
N LEU A 25 6.44 29.64 -53.65
CA LEU A 25 5.90 29.76 -52.28
C LEU A 25 6.15 31.16 -51.70
N ARG A 26 5.26 31.60 -50.80
CA ARG A 26 5.37 32.90 -50.13
C ARG A 26 6.55 32.95 -49.15
N GLN A 27 7.19 34.11 -49.02
CA GLN A 27 8.20 34.38 -47.97
C GLN A 27 7.57 34.26 -46.56
N ILE A 28 8.22 33.52 -45.67
CA ILE A 28 7.80 33.37 -44.26
C ILE A 28 8.32 34.55 -43.46
N VAL A 29 7.50 35.09 -42.56
CA VAL A 29 7.89 36.12 -41.61
C VAL A 29 7.61 35.60 -40.20
N ARG A 30 8.63 35.60 -39.34
CA ARG A 30 8.56 35.28 -37.92
C ARG A 30 8.55 36.59 -37.13
N HIS A 31 7.57 36.74 -36.24
CA HIS A 31 7.48 37.86 -35.30
C HIS A 31 7.71 37.34 -33.88
N ILE A 32 8.80 37.75 -33.23
CA ILE A 32 9.10 37.42 -31.84
C ILE A 32 8.61 38.57 -30.95
N THR A 33 7.90 38.26 -29.88
CA THR A 33 7.36 39.23 -28.93
C THR A 33 8.02 39.13 -27.56
N GLY A 34 8.11 40.25 -26.86
CA GLY A 34 8.64 40.35 -25.49
C GLY A 34 8.08 41.56 -24.77
N TYR A 35 8.64 41.90 -23.60
CA TYR A 35 8.19 43.02 -22.79
C TYR A 35 9.22 44.16 -22.77
N ARG A 36 8.74 45.39 -22.82
CA ARG A 36 9.57 46.58 -22.56
C ARG A 36 9.75 46.76 -21.05
N GLU A 37 10.68 47.64 -20.66
CA GLU A 37 10.90 48.01 -19.25
C GLU A 37 9.63 48.56 -18.56
N ASP A 38 8.67 49.12 -19.31
CA ASP A 38 7.38 49.59 -18.80
C ASP A 38 6.33 48.47 -18.62
N GLY A 39 6.72 47.21 -18.81
CA GLY A 39 5.85 46.05 -18.69
C GLY A 39 4.87 45.85 -19.86
N LYS A 40 4.97 46.62 -20.94
CA LYS A 40 4.09 46.46 -22.11
C LYS A 40 4.69 45.52 -23.15
N ALA A 41 3.82 44.70 -23.76
CA ALA A 41 4.19 43.80 -24.84
C ALA A 41 4.63 44.59 -26.09
N HIS A 42 5.65 44.11 -26.80
CA HIS A 42 6.12 44.64 -28.08
C HIS A 42 6.78 43.54 -28.92
N PHE A 43 7.06 43.83 -30.20
CA PHE A 43 7.86 42.96 -31.05
C PHE A 43 9.35 43.18 -30.79
N LEU A 44 10.07 42.10 -30.45
CA LEU A 44 11.53 42.09 -30.29
C LEU A 44 12.20 42.08 -31.67
N THR A 45 11.76 41.15 -32.54
CA THR A 45 12.33 40.98 -33.88
C THR A 45 11.24 40.54 -34.85
N SER A 46 11.35 40.99 -36.11
CA SER A 46 10.58 40.47 -37.24
C SER A 46 11.55 40.08 -38.35
N ASP A 47 11.69 38.79 -38.60
CA ASP A 47 12.70 38.22 -39.50
C ASP A 47 12.17 37.00 -40.27
N HIS A 48 13.06 36.23 -40.89
CA HIS A 48 12.72 35.05 -41.70
C HIS A 48 13.24 33.73 -41.10
N GLY A 49 13.61 33.72 -39.82
CA GLY A 49 14.37 32.62 -39.19
C GLY A 49 15.88 32.78 -39.40
N GLU A 50 16.66 32.14 -38.52
CA GLU A 50 18.13 32.32 -38.45
C GLU A 50 18.89 31.13 -39.08
N HIS A 51 18.26 29.95 -39.19
CA HIS A 51 18.91 28.72 -39.65
C HIS A 51 18.16 28.07 -40.81
N TYR A 52 18.81 27.90 -41.96
CA TYR A 52 18.26 27.24 -43.15
C TYR A 52 19.22 26.18 -43.71
N ARG A 53 18.65 25.08 -44.19
CA ARG A 53 19.40 23.95 -44.75
C ARG A 53 18.72 23.42 -46.01
N PHE A 54 19.45 23.39 -47.12
CA PHE A 54 18.99 22.73 -48.35
C PHE A 54 19.13 21.21 -48.23
N MET A 55 18.14 20.47 -48.74
CA MET A 55 17.97 19.03 -48.54
C MET A 55 17.69 18.32 -49.86
N GLY A 56 18.05 17.03 -49.93
CA GLY A 56 17.72 16.15 -51.07
C GLY A 56 18.22 16.69 -52.41
N GLU A 57 19.52 16.95 -52.54
CA GLU A 57 20.13 17.53 -53.75
C GLU A 57 19.51 18.88 -54.15
N ASN A 58 19.19 19.72 -53.16
CA ASN A 58 18.54 21.02 -53.32
C ASN A 58 17.14 20.93 -53.94
N LYS A 59 16.39 19.87 -53.63
CA LYS A 59 14.97 19.72 -53.99
C LYS A 59 14.02 20.12 -52.87
N ALA A 60 14.54 20.35 -51.66
CA ALA A 60 13.80 20.90 -50.54
C ALA A 60 14.66 21.86 -49.70
N VAL A 61 14.04 22.71 -48.89
CA VAL A 61 14.75 23.59 -47.94
C VAL A 61 14.02 23.62 -46.61
N ALA A 62 14.75 23.31 -45.53
CA ALA A 62 14.27 23.39 -44.16
C ALA A 62 14.70 24.71 -43.52
N ASN A 63 13.78 25.36 -42.80
CA ASN A 63 13.99 26.58 -42.03
C ASN A 63 13.56 26.34 -40.57
N ILE A 64 14.43 26.66 -39.62
CA ILE A 64 14.09 26.65 -38.19
C ILE A 64 13.44 27.98 -37.80
N ILE A 65 12.16 27.90 -37.46
CA ILE A 65 11.37 29.06 -37.02
C ILE A 65 11.70 29.42 -35.58
N TYR A 66 11.76 28.45 -34.65
CA TYR A 66 12.16 28.71 -33.28
C TYR A 66 12.59 27.43 -32.59
N SER A 67 13.41 27.51 -31.54
CA SER A 67 13.74 26.35 -30.73
C SER A 67 13.95 26.71 -29.27
N THR A 68 13.58 25.78 -28.39
CA THR A 68 13.74 25.88 -26.95
C THR A 68 14.51 24.65 -26.47
N ARG A 69 15.33 24.82 -25.43
CA ARG A 69 16.20 23.76 -24.89
C ARG A 69 15.63 23.10 -23.62
N GLU A 70 14.48 23.58 -23.16
CA GLU A 70 13.88 23.23 -21.88
C GLU A 70 12.38 23.53 -21.88
N THR A 71 11.62 22.84 -21.03
CA THR A 71 10.19 23.02 -20.78
C THR A 71 9.96 22.80 -19.28
N PRO A 72 9.47 23.81 -18.53
CA PRO A 72 9.06 25.15 -18.97
C PRO A 72 10.24 26.02 -19.42
N VAL A 73 10.00 26.88 -20.42
CA VAL A 73 11.02 27.77 -21.01
C VAL A 73 11.27 29.00 -20.12
N ASN A 74 12.53 29.34 -19.84
CA ASN A 74 12.87 30.62 -19.22
C ASN A 74 12.89 31.76 -20.25
N LEU A 75 11.94 32.70 -20.15
CA LEU A 75 11.83 33.89 -21.01
C LEU A 75 12.45 35.16 -20.38
N ASN A 76 12.96 35.08 -19.14
CA ASN A 76 13.44 36.28 -18.44
C ASN A 76 14.70 36.83 -19.11
N GLY A 77 14.68 38.12 -19.43
CA GLY A 77 15.78 38.78 -20.12
C GLY A 77 16.00 38.27 -21.54
N ASP A 78 14.96 37.73 -22.18
CA ASP A 78 14.97 37.21 -23.57
C ASP A 78 16.07 36.17 -23.82
N VAL A 79 16.44 35.42 -22.76
CA VAL A 79 17.53 34.43 -22.81
C VAL A 79 17.25 33.30 -23.80
N ASP A 80 15.98 32.96 -24.02
CA ASP A 80 15.56 31.98 -25.02
C ASP A 80 15.79 32.49 -26.45
N VAL A 81 15.53 33.77 -26.72
CA VAL A 81 15.77 34.41 -28.02
C VAL A 81 17.26 34.37 -28.37
N VAL A 82 18.12 34.70 -27.41
CA VAL A 82 19.58 34.63 -27.57
C VAL A 82 20.03 33.20 -27.86
N LYS A 83 19.57 32.23 -27.07
CA LYS A 83 19.91 30.80 -27.23
C LYS A 83 19.44 30.23 -28.58
N ALA A 84 18.26 30.63 -29.06
CA ALA A 84 17.70 30.18 -30.34
C ALA A 84 18.48 30.75 -31.55
N LYS A 85 19.07 31.94 -31.40
CA LYS A 85 19.86 32.59 -32.45
C LYS A 85 21.28 32.04 -32.55
N GLN A 86 21.94 31.77 -31.43
CA GLN A 86 23.38 31.48 -31.40
C GLN A 86 23.79 30.15 -32.04
N GLU A 87 22.96 29.12 -31.94
CA GLU A 87 23.30 27.76 -32.37
C GLU A 87 22.17 27.15 -33.20
N GLU A 88 22.52 26.53 -34.33
CA GLU A 88 21.56 25.71 -35.10
C GLU A 88 21.16 24.51 -34.23
N PRO A 89 19.86 24.25 -34.04
CA PRO A 89 19.45 23.16 -33.17
C PRO A 89 19.77 21.79 -33.77
N PRO A 90 20.01 20.77 -32.91
CA PRO A 90 20.08 19.37 -33.35
C PRO A 90 18.71 18.90 -33.89
N PHE A 91 18.57 17.61 -34.22
CA PHE A 91 17.31 17.08 -34.72
C PHE A 91 16.13 17.30 -33.73
N HIS A 92 16.38 17.14 -32.43
CA HIS A 92 15.48 17.50 -31.33
C HIS A 92 16.30 17.88 -30.09
N TYR A 93 15.74 18.71 -29.21
CA TYR A 93 16.30 18.98 -27.87
C TYR A 93 15.60 18.11 -26.83
N ARG A 94 16.37 17.55 -25.89
CA ARG A 94 15.77 16.91 -24.71
C ARG A 94 15.02 17.94 -23.87
N ASN A 95 13.80 17.61 -23.43
CA ASN A 95 12.86 18.50 -22.77
C ASN A 95 12.59 19.83 -23.50
N GLY A 96 12.93 19.94 -24.79
CA GLY A 96 12.78 21.17 -25.56
C GLY A 96 11.76 21.03 -26.68
N SER A 97 11.66 22.09 -27.49
CA SER A 97 10.81 22.12 -28.68
C SER A 97 11.55 22.70 -29.87
N ILE A 98 11.21 22.24 -31.07
CA ILE A 98 11.70 22.81 -32.33
C ILE A 98 10.52 23.03 -33.26
N VAL A 99 10.38 24.25 -33.75
CA VAL A 99 9.44 24.59 -34.83
C VAL A 99 10.23 24.72 -36.11
N ARG A 100 9.93 23.85 -37.09
CA ARG A 100 10.56 23.81 -38.40
C ARG A 100 9.52 23.98 -39.49
N MET A 101 9.89 24.69 -40.55
CA MET A 101 9.16 24.69 -41.81
C MET A 101 10.01 24.03 -42.90
N ILE A 102 9.41 23.24 -43.79
CA ILE A 102 10.11 22.72 -44.97
C ILE A 102 9.28 23.02 -46.23
N ASP A 103 9.97 23.56 -47.22
CA ASP A 103 9.45 23.73 -48.58
C ASP A 103 9.94 22.57 -49.44
N PHE A 104 9.01 21.87 -50.09
CA PHE A 104 9.27 20.77 -50.99
C PHE A 104 9.07 21.22 -52.43
N GLY A 105 10.01 20.88 -53.30
CA GLY A 105 9.80 20.98 -54.73
C GLY A 105 8.69 20.04 -55.24
N PRO A 106 8.23 20.23 -56.47
CA PRO A 106 7.29 19.33 -57.14
C PRO A 106 7.75 17.87 -57.13
N GLY A 107 6.88 16.96 -56.70
CA GLY A 107 7.14 15.50 -56.72
C GLY A 107 8.16 14.99 -55.71
N VAL A 108 8.71 15.87 -54.85
CA VAL A 108 9.80 15.52 -53.94
C VAL A 108 9.33 14.57 -52.86
N GLU A 109 10.09 13.51 -52.65
CA GLU A 109 9.87 12.49 -51.62
C GLU A 109 11.00 12.52 -50.60
N SER A 110 10.66 12.44 -49.30
CA SER A 110 11.63 12.26 -48.23
C SER A 110 12.05 10.80 -48.09
N PRO A 111 13.28 10.49 -47.62
CA PRO A 111 13.59 9.13 -47.20
C PRO A 111 12.70 8.68 -46.03
N PHE A 112 12.54 7.38 -45.86
CA PHE A 112 11.98 6.82 -44.64
C PHE A 112 12.85 7.20 -43.43
N HIS A 113 12.24 7.78 -42.42
CA HIS A 113 12.93 8.17 -41.19
C HIS A 113 12.01 8.05 -39.97
N ARG A 114 12.65 8.02 -38.79
CA ARG A 114 12.00 7.94 -37.48
C ARG A 114 12.73 8.88 -36.53
N SER A 115 11.97 9.53 -35.67
CA SER A 115 12.42 10.46 -34.64
C SER A 115 11.91 10.00 -33.28
N LEU A 116 12.69 10.20 -32.20
CA LEU A 116 12.24 9.98 -30.82
C LEU A 116 11.53 11.23 -30.31
N THR A 117 10.49 11.63 -31.03
CA THR A 117 9.72 12.85 -30.77
C THR A 117 8.25 12.58 -31.02
N ILE A 118 7.41 13.45 -30.45
CA ILE A 118 6.06 13.63 -30.95
C ILE A 118 6.07 14.82 -31.91
N ASP A 119 5.73 14.58 -33.17
CA ASP A 119 5.77 15.61 -34.22
C ASP A 119 4.35 16.00 -34.63
N TYR A 120 4.06 17.29 -34.62
CA TYR A 120 2.84 17.84 -35.22
C TYR A 120 3.17 18.32 -36.64
N GLY A 121 2.96 17.44 -37.63
CA GLY A 121 3.15 17.75 -39.05
C GLY A 121 1.90 18.39 -39.64
N ILE A 122 2.00 19.64 -40.07
CA ILE A 122 0.87 20.46 -40.52
C ILE A 122 1.09 20.86 -41.98
N VAL A 123 0.12 20.59 -42.85
CA VAL A 123 0.18 21.04 -44.24
C VAL A 123 -0.23 22.51 -44.33
N ILE A 124 0.74 23.37 -44.66
CA ILE A 124 0.51 24.81 -44.78
C ILE A 124 0.08 25.19 -46.19
N GLU A 125 0.68 24.57 -47.22
CA GLU A 125 0.38 24.82 -48.63
C GLU A 125 0.61 23.55 -49.44
N GLY A 126 -0.34 23.20 -50.32
CA GLY A 126 -0.25 22.02 -51.17
C GLY A 126 -0.96 20.76 -50.64
N VAL A 127 -0.60 19.61 -51.21
CA VAL A 127 -1.15 18.28 -50.91
C VAL A 127 0.01 17.29 -50.80
N PHE A 128 0.03 16.54 -49.70
CA PHE A 128 1.10 15.61 -49.37
C PHE A 128 0.57 14.21 -49.15
N GLU A 129 1.35 13.21 -49.51
CA GLU A 129 1.11 11.81 -49.16
C GLU A 129 2.04 11.41 -48.00
N LEU A 130 1.47 10.88 -46.94
CA LEU A 130 2.17 10.23 -45.83
C LEU A 130 2.14 8.72 -46.05
N THR A 131 3.30 8.08 -46.06
CA THR A 131 3.42 6.61 -46.06
C THR A 131 4.10 6.13 -44.78
N LEU A 132 3.51 5.14 -44.12
CA LEU A 132 4.09 4.45 -42.97
C LEU A 132 4.89 3.22 -43.43
N ASP A 133 5.76 2.71 -42.57
CA ASP A 133 6.53 1.48 -42.83
C ASP A 133 5.66 0.22 -42.94
N SER A 134 4.43 0.25 -42.43
CA SER A 134 3.39 -0.75 -42.68
C SER A 134 2.91 -0.79 -44.14
N GLY A 135 3.23 0.23 -44.94
CA GLY A 135 2.72 0.44 -46.30
C GLY A 135 1.40 1.20 -46.35
N GLU A 136 0.80 1.55 -45.21
CA GLU A 136 -0.39 2.39 -45.18
C GLU A 136 -0.09 3.81 -45.68
N MET A 137 -1.00 4.35 -46.50
CA MET A 137 -0.88 5.67 -47.11
C MET A 137 -2.09 6.56 -46.80
N ARG A 138 -1.85 7.84 -46.58
CA ARG A 138 -2.89 8.87 -46.43
C ARG A 138 -2.49 10.14 -47.15
N VAL A 139 -3.45 10.72 -47.88
CA VAL A 139 -3.30 12.03 -48.51
C VAL A 139 -3.78 13.11 -47.54
N MET A 140 -2.90 14.07 -47.27
CA MET A 140 -3.13 15.25 -46.45
C MET A 140 -3.21 16.50 -47.31
N ARG A 141 -4.22 17.33 -47.06
CA ARG A 141 -4.49 18.60 -47.74
C ARG A 141 -4.18 19.76 -46.81
N GLN A 142 -4.16 20.97 -47.37
CA GLN A 142 -3.97 22.20 -46.62
C GLN A 142 -4.87 22.28 -45.37
N GLY A 143 -4.26 22.51 -44.21
CA GLY A 143 -4.92 22.54 -42.91
C GLY A 143 -4.93 21.20 -42.16
N ASP A 144 -4.66 20.07 -42.83
CA ASP A 144 -4.59 18.77 -42.17
C ASP A 144 -3.36 18.67 -41.27
N ILE A 145 -3.52 17.96 -40.15
CA ILE A 145 -2.52 17.78 -39.10
C ILE A 145 -2.28 16.29 -38.87
N CYS A 146 -1.02 15.88 -38.89
CA CYS A 146 -0.56 14.57 -38.49
C CYS A 146 0.11 14.68 -37.12
N VAL A 147 -0.31 13.81 -36.19
CA VAL A 147 0.38 13.61 -34.91
C VAL A 147 1.23 12.35 -35.04
N GLN A 148 2.51 12.54 -35.34
CA GLN A 148 3.46 11.46 -35.57
C GLN A 148 4.09 11.05 -34.23
N ARG A 149 3.81 9.83 -33.76
CA ARG A 149 4.23 9.34 -32.43
C ARG A 149 5.45 8.44 -32.52
N ALA A 150 6.61 9.02 -32.84
CA ALA A 150 7.85 8.28 -33.05
C ALA A 150 7.74 7.10 -34.03
N THR A 151 6.90 7.23 -35.06
CA THR A 151 6.65 6.19 -36.08
C THR A 151 7.49 6.42 -37.34
N ALA A 152 7.99 5.33 -37.94
CA ALA A 152 8.77 5.41 -39.18
C ALA A 152 7.89 5.80 -40.37
N HIS A 153 8.31 6.79 -41.14
CA HIS A 153 7.47 7.38 -42.18
C HIS A 153 8.25 8.07 -43.30
N LYS A 154 7.57 8.32 -44.42
CA LYS A 154 8.04 9.18 -45.51
C LYS A 154 6.91 10.09 -46.00
N TRP A 155 7.30 11.25 -46.54
CA TRP A 155 6.40 12.26 -47.10
C TRP A 155 6.69 12.47 -48.58
N LYS A 156 5.65 12.59 -49.40
CA LYS A 156 5.76 12.97 -50.82
C LYS A 156 4.89 14.19 -51.13
N ASN A 157 5.46 15.19 -51.77
CA ASN A 157 4.70 16.32 -52.31
C ASN A 157 4.01 15.92 -53.62
N ILE A 158 2.68 15.85 -53.61
CA ILE A 158 1.85 15.51 -54.79
C ILE A 158 1.05 16.71 -55.33
N THR A 159 1.40 17.93 -54.88
CA THR A 159 0.70 19.16 -55.24
C THR A 159 0.68 19.39 -56.75
N GLY A 160 -0.51 19.70 -57.30
CA GLY A 160 -0.67 19.95 -58.72
C GLY A 160 -0.32 18.75 -59.60
N ASN A 161 -0.55 17.52 -59.12
CA ASN A 161 -0.10 16.30 -59.79
C ASN A 161 1.42 16.27 -59.97
N GLU A 162 2.15 16.57 -58.89
CA GLU A 162 3.62 16.60 -58.81
C GLU A 162 4.28 17.72 -59.64
N THR A 163 3.54 18.78 -59.99
CA THR A 163 4.06 19.92 -60.78
C THR A 163 4.24 21.22 -59.99
N MET A 164 3.74 21.30 -58.76
CA MET A 164 3.81 22.49 -57.92
C MET A 164 4.55 22.24 -56.60
N PRO A 165 5.22 23.24 -56.02
CA PRO A 165 5.84 23.12 -54.71
C PRO A 165 4.77 23.01 -53.61
N GLY A 166 5.18 22.55 -52.44
CA GLY A 166 4.35 22.47 -51.24
C GLY A 166 5.12 22.82 -49.98
N ARG A 167 4.41 23.16 -48.90
CA ARG A 167 4.99 23.56 -47.61
C ARG A 167 4.33 22.84 -46.44
N MET A 168 5.17 22.38 -45.53
CA MET A 168 4.76 21.77 -44.27
C MET A 168 5.49 22.38 -43.08
N MET A 169 4.80 22.46 -41.94
CA MET A 169 5.33 22.86 -40.64
C MET A 169 5.41 21.64 -39.72
N TRP A 170 6.46 21.55 -38.93
CA TRP A 170 6.62 20.58 -37.86
C TRP A 170 6.87 21.28 -36.54
N ILE A 171 6.15 20.85 -35.52
CA ILE A 171 6.47 21.14 -34.12
C ILE A 171 6.92 19.83 -33.50
N LEU A 172 8.21 19.73 -33.17
CA LEU A 172 8.81 18.56 -32.56
C LEU A 172 8.94 18.81 -31.07
N LEU A 173 8.39 17.91 -30.26
CA LEU A 173 8.58 17.88 -28.82
C LEU A 173 9.34 16.60 -28.45
N ASP A 174 10.17 16.70 -27.41
CA ASP A 174 10.83 15.53 -26.83
C ASP A 174 9.80 14.47 -26.41
N ALA A 175 10.13 13.20 -26.61
CA ALA A 175 9.27 12.09 -26.23
C ALA A 175 10.11 10.99 -25.56
N GLU A 176 9.53 10.37 -24.53
CA GLU A 176 10.10 9.16 -23.94
C GLU A 176 10.17 8.04 -25.00
N GLU A 177 11.18 7.17 -24.86
CA GLU A 177 11.41 6.10 -25.83
C GLU A 177 10.23 5.12 -25.86
N LEU A 178 9.57 4.99 -27.02
CA LEU A 178 8.44 4.09 -27.20
C LEU A 178 8.94 2.64 -27.30
N SER A 179 8.67 1.83 -26.27
CA SER A 179 8.98 0.40 -26.27
C SER A 179 8.02 -0.38 -27.19
N CYS A 180 8.42 -0.63 -28.43
CA CYS A 180 7.74 -1.59 -29.31
C CYS A 180 8.21 -3.00 -28.95
N ASN A 181 7.29 -3.87 -28.48
CA ASN A 181 7.30 -5.34 -28.39
C ASN A 181 8.62 -6.14 -28.15
N GLY A 182 9.74 -5.51 -27.80
CA GLY A 182 11.06 -6.13 -27.63
C GLY A 182 11.78 -6.56 -28.92
N ALA A 183 11.17 -6.38 -30.11
CA ALA A 183 11.81 -6.79 -31.36
C ALA A 183 12.88 -5.78 -31.79
N LYS A 184 14.10 -6.26 -32.11
CA LYS A 184 15.20 -5.45 -32.67
C LYS A 184 15.17 -5.53 -34.21
N PRO A 185 14.50 -4.60 -34.92
CA PRO A 185 14.43 -4.65 -36.38
C PRO A 185 15.84 -4.54 -37.00
N VAL A 186 16.06 -5.06 -38.20
CA VAL A 186 17.36 -4.92 -38.89
C VAL A 186 17.28 -3.72 -39.83
N CYS A 187 18.19 -2.75 -39.70
CA CYS A 187 18.18 -1.59 -40.61
C CYS A 187 18.52 -2.02 -42.04
N SER A 188 17.97 -1.30 -43.04
CA SER A 188 18.14 -1.62 -44.46
C SER A 188 19.62 -1.66 -44.91
N SER A 189 20.48 -0.88 -44.26
CA SER A 189 21.93 -0.88 -44.51
C SER A 189 22.60 -2.18 -44.02
N CYS A 190 22.24 -2.69 -42.83
CA CYS A 190 22.73 -3.95 -42.28
C CYS A 190 22.26 -5.15 -43.09
N THR A 191 20.98 -5.14 -43.54
CA THR A 191 20.43 -6.17 -44.44
C THR A 191 21.20 -6.22 -45.76
N ARG A 192 21.52 -5.05 -46.35
CA ARG A 192 22.27 -4.97 -47.60
C ARG A 192 23.71 -5.44 -47.46
N LEU A 193 24.35 -5.15 -46.33
CA LEU A 193 25.75 -5.45 -46.06
C LEU A 193 25.98 -6.83 -45.42
N LYS A 194 24.92 -7.58 -45.09
CA LYS A 194 24.97 -8.87 -44.37
C LYS A 194 25.81 -8.81 -43.09
N ILE A 195 25.65 -7.73 -42.33
CA ILE A 195 26.30 -7.54 -41.03
C ILE A 195 25.25 -7.51 -39.93
N ASP A 196 25.58 -8.08 -38.77
CA ASP A 196 24.70 -8.03 -37.60
C ASP A 196 24.54 -6.59 -37.10
N CYS A 197 23.30 -6.22 -36.77
CA CYS A 197 22.97 -4.88 -36.32
C CYS A 197 23.20 -4.77 -34.81
N GLU A 198 24.34 -4.18 -34.43
CA GLU A 198 24.72 -4.03 -33.02
C GLU A 198 24.02 -2.81 -32.40
N TYR A 199 23.08 -3.07 -31.51
CA TYR A 199 22.35 -2.04 -30.76
C TYR A 199 23.11 -1.71 -29.46
N ARG A 200 23.75 -0.54 -29.40
CA ARG A 200 24.30 -0.02 -28.13
C ARG A 200 23.16 0.44 -27.22
N THR A 201 22.88 -0.32 -26.16
CA THR A 201 22.08 0.15 -25.03
C THR A 201 22.87 1.19 -24.23
N PRO A 202 22.31 2.36 -23.91
CA PRO A 202 22.88 3.23 -22.86
C PRO A 202 22.81 2.49 -21.52
N ASN A 203 23.85 2.62 -20.70
CA ASN A 203 23.97 1.96 -19.39
C ASN A 203 22.67 2.07 -18.57
N ASN A 204 22.19 0.92 -18.07
CA ASN A 204 21.04 0.84 -17.16
C ASN A 204 21.21 1.74 -15.92
N GLU A 205 22.44 1.99 -15.50
CA GLU A 205 22.79 2.90 -14.41
C GLU A 205 22.28 4.33 -14.66
N ILE A 206 22.40 4.87 -15.88
CA ILE A 206 21.97 6.24 -16.20
C ILE A 206 20.44 6.34 -16.24
N ARG A 207 19.76 5.26 -16.65
CA ARG A 207 18.29 5.19 -16.66
C ARG A 207 17.72 5.11 -15.24
N GLN A 208 18.30 4.26 -14.39
CA GLN A 208 17.96 4.21 -12.97
C GLN A 208 18.27 5.54 -12.28
N GLU A 209 19.41 6.16 -12.56
CA GLU A 209 19.80 7.43 -11.96
C GLU A 209 18.88 8.59 -12.42
N TYR A 210 18.41 8.57 -13.66
CA TYR A 210 17.43 9.55 -14.17
C TYR A 210 16.02 9.34 -13.59
N GLU A 211 15.54 8.10 -13.52
CA GLU A 211 14.24 7.76 -12.91
C GLU A 211 14.25 8.08 -11.41
N GLN A 212 15.32 7.72 -10.69
CA GLN A 212 15.52 8.09 -9.29
C GLN A 212 15.61 9.61 -9.11
N THR A 213 16.28 10.33 -10.02
CA THR A 213 16.36 11.79 -9.94
C THR A 213 15.01 12.44 -10.19
N ARG A 214 14.21 11.95 -11.13
CA ARG A 214 12.87 12.47 -11.44
C ARG A 214 11.87 12.20 -10.31
N GLU A 215 11.90 10.99 -9.75
CA GLU A 215 11.07 10.63 -8.60
C GLU A 215 11.44 11.50 -7.39
N ARG A 216 12.75 11.66 -7.15
CA ARG A 216 13.29 12.53 -6.11
C ARG A 216 12.92 14.02 -6.33
N GLU A 217 12.98 14.53 -7.55
CA GLU A 217 12.56 15.90 -7.88
C GLU A 217 11.05 16.10 -7.68
N SER A 218 10.22 15.13 -8.06
CA SER A 218 8.78 15.17 -7.81
C SER A 218 8.47 15.22 -6.31
N ILE A 219 9.19 14.42 -5.52
CA ILE A 219 9.06 14.40 -4.07
C ILE A 219 9.45 15.76 -3.47
N TYR A 220 10.56 16.34 -3.92
CA TYR A 220 11.01 17.65 -3.43
C TYR A 220 10.05 18.78 -3.83
N ALA A 221 9.54 18.77 -5.06
CA ALA A 221 8.57 19.75 -5.54
C ALA A 221 7.29 19.72 -4.71
N GLU A 222 6.76 18.53 -4.46
CA GLU A 222 5.53 18.36 -3.70
C GLU A 222 5.71 18.70 -2.22
N LEU A 223 6.86 18.37 -1.63
CA LEU A 223 7.22 18.78 -0.27
C LEU A 223 7.37 20.30 -0.15
N PHE A 224 7.96 20.94 -1.17
CA PHE A 224 8.11 22.39 -1.23
C PHE A 224 6.77 23.11 -1.37
N ASP A 225 5.84 22.57 -2.16
CA ASP A 225 4.49 23.12 -2.28
C ASP A 225 3.69 22.97 -0.99
N LEU A 226 3.86 21.86 -0.26
CA LEU A 226 3.29 21.71 1.08
C LEU A 226 3.86 22.74 2.06
N LEU A 227 5.18 22.95 2.07
CA LEU A 227 5.82 23.95 2.94
C LEU A 227 5.26 25.37 2.73
N LYS A 228 4.75 25.72 1.55
CA LYS A 228 4.14 27.04 1.27
C LYS A 228 2.79 27.24 1.95
N VAL A 229 2.06 26.16 2.23
CA VAL A 229 0.69 26.20 2.77
C VAL A 229 0.60 25.71 4.21
N MET A 230 1.68 25.15 4.76
CA MET A 230 1.79 24.68 6.14
C MET A 230 1.85 25.84 7.15
N SER A 231 1.51 25.53 8.41
CA SER A 231 1.69 26.47 9.53
C SER A 231 3.19 26.68 9.82
N ASP A 232 3.56 27.83 10.42
CA ASP A 232 4.95 28.14 10.76
C ASP A 232 5.60 27.07 11.67
N GLN A 233 4.80 26.47 12.57
CA GLN A 233 5.27 25.41 13.47
C GLN A 233 5.58 24.12 12.73
N ASP A 234 4.74 23.74 11.76
CA ASP A 234 4.89 22.51 10.98
C ASP A 234 5.96 22.64 9.89
N ALA A 235 6.09 23.83 9.30
CA ALA A 235 7.19 24.17 8.42
C ALA A 235 8.53 24.08 9.18
N ALA A 236 8.58 24.57 10.43
CA ALA A 236 9.77 24.47 11.28
C ALA A 236 10.13 23.01 11.64
N GLU A 237 9.14 22.16 11.93
CA GLU A 237 9.36 20.73 12.20
C GLU A 237 9.78 19.96 10.94
N THR A 238 9.16 20.26 9.79
CA THR A 238 9.52 19.67 8.49
C THR A 238 10.96 20.07 8.10
N LEU A 239 11.32 21.33 8.30
CA LEU A 239 12.69 21.82 8.15
C LEU A 239 13.66 21.17 9.14
N ARG A 240 13.22 20.88 10.37
CA ARG A 240 14.03 20.16 11.37
C ARG A 240 14.32 18.73 10.92
N ARG A 241 13.33 18.04 10.36
CA ARG A 241 13.46 16.68 9.79
C ARG A 241 14.33 16.63 8.54
N LEU A 242 14.20 17.62 7.67
CA LEU A 242 15.11 17.82 6.53
C LEU A 242 16.55 18.02 7.02
N ARG A 243 16.76 18.79 8.10
CA ARG A 243 18.08 19.03 8.69
C ARG A 243 18.66 17.84 9.44
N SER A 244 17.83 16.93 9.94
CA SER A 244 18.29 15.67 10.56
C SER A 244 18.66 14.59 9.56
N GLY A 245 18.54 14.85 8.25
CA GLY A 245 18.93 13.91 7.19
C GLY A 245 17.88 12.86 6.86
N THR A 246 16.62 13.05 7.27
CA THR A 246 15.51 12.16 6.87
C THR A 246 15.20 12.33 5.38
N ASP A 247 14.95 11.24 4.66
CA ASP A 247 14.71 11.30 3.22
C ASP A 247 13.41 12.06 2.89
N ALA A 248 13.41 12.77 1.76
CA ALA A 248 12.30 13.64 1.39
C ALA A 248 11.01 12.87 1.08
N ALA A 249 11.08 11.60 0.67
CA ALA A 249 9.91 10.78 0.34
C ALA A 249 9.16 10.38 1.62
N SER A 250 9.90 9.97 2.64
CA SER A 250 9.40 9.69 3.98
C SER A 250 8.87 10.96 4.62
N ILE A 251 9.54 12.10 4.47
CA ILE A 251 9.04 13.39 4.96
C ILE A 251 7.74 13.75 4.24
N LEU A 252 7.67 13.66 2.91
CA LEU A 252 6.47 13.96 2.12
C LEU A 252 5.30 13.05 2.47
N SER A 253 5.54 11.74 2.63
CA SER A 253 4.56 10.79 3.15
C SER A 253 4.11 11.18 4.57
N HIS A 254 5.07 11.56 5.42
CA HIS A 254 4.80 12.08 6.76
C HIS A 254 3.96 13.34 6.79
N VAL A 255 4.24 14.28 5.91
CA VAL A 255 3.53 15.53 5.81
C VAL A 255 2.16 15.29 5.19
N LYS A 256 2.01 14.44 4.16
CA LYS A 256 0.68 14.13 3.61
C LYS A 256 -0.23 13.41 4.62
N ASN A 257 0.31 12.42 5.33
CA ASN A 257 -0.45 11.65 6.33
C ASN A 257 -0.64 12.46 7.62
N GLY A 258 0.39 13.22 8.02
CA GLY A 258 0.40 14.10 9.18
C GLY A 258 -0.44 15.37 9.00
N HIS A 259 -0.41 16.02 7.83
CA HIS A 259 -1.23 17.19 7.49
C HIS A 259 -2.71 16.83 7.38
N LEU A 260 -3.05 15.59 7.01
CA LEU A 260 -4.44 15.10 7.07
C LEU A 260 -4.95 15.03 8.52
N LEU A 261 -4.13 14.49 9.43
CA LEU A 261 -4.44 14.38 10.87
C LEU A 261 -4.34 15.72 11.59
N ILE A 262 -3.44 16.61 11.14
CA ILE A 262 -3.29 17.97 11.65
C ILE A 262 -4.40 18.88 11.12
N GLN A 263 -4.83 18.77 9.86
CA GLN A 263 -6.04 19.43 9.35
C GLN A 263 -7.27 19.02 10.16
N LEU A 264 -7.43 17.73 10.49
CA LEU A 264 -8.48 17.25 11.41
C LEU A 264 -8.37 17.86 12.82
N SER A 265 -7.16 18.30 13.21
CA SER A 265 -6.89 19.07 14.43
C SER A 265 -6.87 20.59 14.24
N LEU A 266 -7.23 21.12 13.06
CA LEU A 266 -7.24 22.56 12.77
C LEU A 266 -8.56 23.05 12.15
N THR A 267 -9.36 22.19 11.52
CA THR A 267 -10.67 22.53 10.93
C THR A 267 -11.83 22.06 11.81
N ALA A 268 -12.89 22.86 11.92
CA ALA A 268 -14.11 22.52 12.66
C ALA A 268 -14.94 21.41 11.96
N ASP A 269 -14.71 21.18 10.66
CA ASP A 269 -15.31 20.07 9.94
C ASP A 269 -14.45 18.82 10.15
N THR A 270 -14.89 17.98 11.10
CA THR A 270 -14.18 16.78 11.55
C THR A 270 -14.70 15.51 10.86
N THR A 271 -15.67 15.64 9.96
CA THR A 271 -16.25 14.50 9.24
C THR A 271 -15.33 14.10 8.09
N ARG A 272 -14.60 12.98 8.24
CA ARG A 272 -13.84 12.38 7.14
C ARG A 272 -14.06 10.88 7.04
N ARG A 273 -14.21 10.43 5.79
CA ARG A 273 -14.22 9.03 5.38
C ARG A 273 -13.13 8.80 4.33
N TYR A 274 -12.50 7.64 4.36
CA TYR A 274 -11.63 7.20 3.27
C TYR A 274 -12.48 6.62 2.15
N GLU A 275 -12.22 7.05 0.92
CA GLU A 275 -12.93 6.56 -0.26
C GLU A 275 -12.27 5.29 -0.79
N PHE A 276 -13.10 4.36 -1.25
CA PHE A 276 -12.61 3.14 -1.86
C PHE A 276 -11.86 3.46 -3.17
N PRO A 277 -10.74 2.77 -3.43
CA PRO A 277 -9.85 3.11 -4.54
C PRO A 277 -10.41 2.78 -5.94
N TYR A 278 -11.42 1.92 -6.05
CA TYR A 278 -11.93 1.43 -7.34
C TYR A 278 -13.45 1.61 -7.50
N ILE A 279 -14.24 0.99 -6.61
CA ILE A 279 -15.71 1.15 -6.58
C ILE A 279 -16.09 1.88 -5.30
N SER A 280 -16.76 3.02 -5.44
CA SER A 280 -17.14 3.90 -4.32
C SER A 280 -18.30 3.37 -3.45
N THR A 281 -18.99 2.33 -3.90
CA THR A 281 -20.11 1.68 -3.18
C THR A 281 -19.70 0.33 -2.60
N ILE A 282 -20.50 -0.19 -1.67
CA ILE A 282 -20.37 -1.58 -1.22
C ILE A 282 -20.67 -2.51 -2.41
N PRO A 283 -19.81 -3.51 -2.70
CA PRO A 283 -20.08 -4.50 -3.72
C PRO A 283 -21.39 -5.27 -3.50
N LEU A 284 -22.07 -5.61 -4.59
CA LEU A 284 -23.38 -6.26 -4.55
C LEU A 284 -23.36 -7.59 -3.80
N HIS A 285 -22.29 -8.38 -3.95
CA HIS A 285 -22.14 -9.69 -3.30
C HIS A 285 -22.06 -9.61 -1.77
N LEU A 286 -21.79 -8.43 -1.21
CA LEU A 286 -21.80 -8.22 0.24
C LEU A 286 -23.16 -7.86 0.82
N SER A 287 -24.11 -7.47 -0.03
CA SER A 287 -25.42 -6.95 0.36
C SER A 287 -26.42 -8.09 0.62
N ILE A 288 -26.14 -8.93 1.62
CA ILE A 288 -27.02 -10.02 2.05
C ILE A 288 -27.82 -9.64 3.31
N PRO A 289 -29.07 -10.12 3.47
CA PRO A 289 -29.90 -9.77 4.65
C PRO A 289 -29.30 -10.18 6.00
N SER A 290 -28.44 -11.20 6.02
CA SER A 290 -27.77 -11.70 7.23
C SER A 290 -26.49 -10.91 7.59
N ASN A 291 -26.10 -9.91 6.80
CA ASN A 291 -24.89 -9.13 7.05
C ASN A 291 -25.07 -8.14 8.20
N MET A 292 -24.71 -8.57 9.41
CA MET A 292 -24.85 -7.80 10.65
C MET A 292 -24.05 -6.49 10.73
N TYR A 293 -23.07 -6.28 9.84
CA TYR A 293 -22.21 -5.10 9.89
C TYR A 293 -22.74 -3.94 9.04
N LEU A 294 -23.59 -4.21 8.05
CA LEU A 294 -24.15 -3.16 7.18
C LEU A 294 -25.19 -2.27 7.88
N ASP A 295 -25.83 -2.77 8.95
CA ASP A 295 -26.75 -1.99 9.80
C ASP A 295 -26.07 -1.47 11.09
N SER A 296 -24.74 -1.39 11.11
CA SER A 296 -23.99 -0.85 12.25
C SER A 296 -23.95 0.68 12.24
N LEU A 297 -23.76 1.29 13.41
CA LEU A 297 -23.53 2.74 13.51
C LEU A 297 -22.33 3.18 12.68
N LEU A 298 -21.28 2.35 12.61
CA LEU A 298 -20.10 2.61 11.82
C LEU A 298 -20.41 2.65 10.32
N SER A 299 -21.20 1.68 9.82
CA SER A 299 -21.67 1.64 8.43
C SER A 299 -22.48 2.89 8.06
N HIS A 300 -23.44 3.27 8.91
CA HIS A 300 -24.24 4.47 8.73
C HIS A 300 -23.40 5.76 8.75
N ALA A 301 -22.29 5.77 9.50
CA ALA A 301 -21.37 6.91 9.56
C ALA A 301 -20.39 6.99 8.39
N THR A 302 -20.00 5.86 7.77
CA THR A 302 -18.97 5.82 6.71
C THR A 302 -19.52 5.73 5.30
N LEU A 303 -20.67 5.10 5.09
CA LEU A 303 -21.20 4.82 3.76
C LEU A 303 -22.18 5.93 3.28
N PRO A 304 -22.15 6.34 2.00
CA PRO A 304 -23.13 7.27 1.46
C PRO A 304 -24.53 6.64 1.42
N VAL A 305 -25.58 7.44 1.66
CA VAL A 305 -27.00 7.02 1.66
C VAL A 305 -27.40 6.29 0.38
N SER A 306 -26.83 6.68 -0.77
CA SER A 306 -27.09 6.05 -2.06
C SER A 306 -26.48 4.64 -2.21
N ALA A 307 -25.55 4.24 -1.33
CA ALA A 307 -24.89 2.94 -1.34
C ALA A 307 -25.64 1.87 -0.52
N LEU A 308 -26.62 2.27 0.31
CA LEU A 308 -27.53 1.38 1.04
C LEU A 308 -28.83 1.28 0.23
N GLN A 309 -28.97 0.25 -0.61
CA GLN A 309 -30.22 0.07 -1.36
C GLN A 309 -31.34 -0.46 -0.44
N GLY A 310 -32.40 0.34 -0.26
CA GLY A 310 -33.74 -0.13 0.10
C GLY A 310 -34.27 0.29 1.47
N ASP A 311 -35.19 1.27 1.45
CA ASP A 311 -36.31 1.58 2.39
C ASP A 311 -36.36 3.09 2.76
N PRO A 312 -37.43 3.83 2.41
CA PRO A 312 -37.66 5.21 2.88
C PRO A 312 -37.57 5.40 4.40
N SER A 313 -37.70 4.33 5.20
CA SER A 313 -37.52 4.37 6.65
C SER A 313 -36.06 4.62 7.09
N GLN A 314 -35.06 4.34 6.24
CA GLN A 314 -33.62 4.54 6.53
C GLN A 314 -33.15 5.99 6.39
N GLN A 315 -33.89 6.84 5.66
CA GLN A 315 -33.68 8.30 5.67
C GLN A 315 -33.87 8.90 7.08
N SER A 316 -34.62 8.22 7.95
CA SER A 316 -34.82 8.64 9.34
C SER A 316 -33.63 8.34 10.26
N ALA A 317 -32.65 7.50 9.88
CA ALA A 317 -31.51 7.18 10.74
C ALA A 317 -30.45 8.29 10.73
N GLN A 318 -30.17 8.90 9.57
CA GLN A 318 -29.34 10.12 9.50
C GLN A 318 -30.02 11.32 10.18
N ALA A 319 -31.35 11.38 10.17
CA ALA A 319 -32.10 12.40 10.92
C ALA A 319 -32.13 12.12 12.43
N ARG A 320 -32.16 10.86 12.88
CA ARG A 320 -32.11 10.49 14.31
C ARG A 320 -30.73 10.70 14.94
N ILE A 321 -29.64 10.55 14.18
CA ILE A 321 -28.29 10.92 14.66
C ILE A 321 -28.21 12.44 14.92
N ALA A 322 -29.04 13.24 14.27
CA ALA A 322 -29.07 14.70 14.42
C ALA A 322 -30.01 15.21 15.55
N ASP A 323 -30.91 14.38 16.10
CA ASP A 323 -32.04 14.86 16.92
C ASP A 323 -32.14 14.27 18.34
N ASP A 324 -31.14 13.53 18.83
CA ASP A 324 -31.14 12.98 20.20
C ASP A 324 -30.21 13.75 21.18
N THR A 325 -30.75 13.94 22.38
CA THR A 325 -30.36 14.76 23.55
C THR A 325 -28.86 14.88 23.92
N PRO A 326 -28.45 15.89 24.73
CA PRO A 326 -27.04 16.26 24.96
C PRO A 326 -26.10 15.18 25.53
N GLU A 327 -26.62 14.06 26.04
CA GLU A 327 -25.84 12.93 26.58
C GLU A 327 -25.29 12.00 25.47
N THR A 328 -25.83 12.03 24.24
CA THR A 328 -25.37 11.24 23.08
C THR A 328 -24.28 11.92 22.23
N SER A 329 -23.87 13.13 22.59
CA SER A 329 -22.80 13.88 21.90
C SER A 329 -21.43 13.17 21.95
N ASP A 330 -21.16 12.38 22.99
CA ASP A 330 -19.84 11.77 23.23
C ASP A 330 -19.53 10.59 22.30
N TYR A 331 -20.54 9.80 21.93
CA TYR A 331 -20.38 8.70 20.95
C TYR A 331 -20.19 9.22 19.53
N HIS A 332 -20.67 10.42 19.21
CA HIS A 332 -20.70 10.87 17.83
C HIS A 332 -19.29 11.03 17.24
N ILE A 333 -18.33 11.53 18.02
CA ILE A 333 -17.00 11.84 17.50
C ILE A 333 -16.18 10.58 17.17
N THR A 334 -16.34 9.48 17.91
CA THR A 334 -15.60 8.23 17.68
C THR A 334 -15.98 7.59 16.34
N TYR A 335 -17.25 7.75 15.92
CA TYR A 335 -17.74 7.29 14.61
C TYR A 335 -17.49 8.30 13.48
N LEU A 336 -17.14 9.56 13.77
CA LEU A 336 -16.90 10.58 12.74
C LEU A 336 -15.43 10.82 12.44
N VAL A 337 -14.56 10.58 13.41
CA VAL A 337 -13.15 10.91 13.32
C VAL A 337 -12.29 9.64 13.36
N PRO A 338 -11.33 9.48 12.43
CA PRO A 338 -10.42 8.33 12.45
C PRO A 338 -9.68 8.19 13.77
N TYR A 339 -9.52 6.95 14.24
CA TYR A 339 -8.81 6.58 15.47
C TYR A 339 -7.43 7.24 15.62
N GLN A 340 -6.72 7.46 14.51
CA GLN A 340 -5.39 8.07 14.49
C GLN A 340 -5.37 9.55 14.87
N ALA A 341 -6.49 10.25 14.74
CA ALA A 341 -6.56 11.64 15.16
C ALA A 341 -6.58 11.74 16.70
N ALA A 342 -7.04 10.70 17.38
CA ALA A 342 -7.04 10.67 18.83
C ALA A 342 -5.64 10.38 19.40
N ARG A 343 -5.40 10.94 20.59
CA ARG A 343 -4.20 10.67 21.38
C ARG A 343 -4.57 9.92 22.66
N MET A 344 -3.67 9.05 23.11
CA MET A 344 -3.74 8.47 24.44
C MET A 344 -3.52 9.56 25.50
N VAL A 345 -4.36 9.55 26.54
CA VAL A 345 -4.28 10.48 27.67
C VAL A 345 -3.80 9.73 28.91
N GLU A 346 -2.54 9.93 29.28
CA GLU A 346 -1.93 9.21 30.41
C GLU A 346 -0.91 10.10 31.15
N THR A 347 -1.34 10.69 32.27
CA THR A 347 -0.56 11.72 32.99
C THR A 347 0.67 11.17 33.72
N ILE A 348 0.70 9.88 34.05
CA ILE A 348 1.86 9.29 34.73
C ILE A 348 3.10 9.25 33.81
N VAL A 349 2.88 9.22 32.49
CA VAL A 349 3.94 9.18 31.48
C VAL A 349 4.77 10.47 31.48
N ASP A 350 4.18 11.61 31.84
CA ASP A 350 4.88 12.92 31.88
C ASP A 350 6.03 12.95 32.89
N ARG A 351 6.04 12.03 33.86
CA ARG A 351 7.07 11.90 34.89
C ARG A 351 8.23 10.99 34.46
N ILE A 352 8.06 10.22 33.40
CA ILE A 352 9.02 9.22 32.96
C ILE A 352 10.24 9.89 32.28
N LYS A 353 11.43 9.36 32.55
CA LYS A 353 12.72 9.81 32.01
C LYS A 353 13.39 8.67 31.24
N ALA A 354 14.19 8.99 30.21
CA ALA A 354 14.88 8.03 29.37
C ALA A 354 15.79 7.10 30.18
N ARG A 355 16.56 7.68 31.09
CA ARG A 355 17.32 6.95 32.11
C ARG A 355 16.42 6.67 33.32
N PRO A 356 16.49 5.48 33.94
CA PRO A 356 17.49 4.41 33.73
C PRO A 356 17.11 3.36 32.65
N TRP A 357 15.99 3.54 31.96
CA TRP A 357 15.35 2.47 31.20
C TRP A 357 16.07 2.08 29.92
N THR A 358 16.64 3.06 29.21
CA THR A 358 17.30 2.81 27.94
C THR A 358 18.62 3.54 27.81
N ARG A 359 19.53 2.91 27.06
CA ARG A 359 20.82 3.48 26.63
C ARG A 359 20.82 3.86 25.16
N VAL A 360 19.80 3.46 24.40
CA VAL A 360 19.69 3.68 22.95
C VAL A 360 19.36 5.14 22.64
N ILE A 361 18.47 5.74 23.43
CA ILE A 361 18.03 7.14 23.31
C ILE A 361 18.24 7.90 24.63
N SER A 362 18.46 9.20 24.54
CA SER A 362 18.51 10.14 25.67
C SER A 362 17.32 11.10 25.72
N ASP A 363 16.49 11.13 24.68
CA ASP A 363 15.34 12.02 24.57
C ASP A 363 14.13 11.49 25.35
N ASP A 364 13.79 12.18 26.43
CA ASP A 364 12.63 11.89 27.29
C ASP A 364 11.30 11.98 26.51
N GLN A 365 11.18 12.95 25.59
CA GLN A 365 9.95 13.16 24.83
C GLN A 365 9.73 12.02 23.84
N LEU A 366 10.79 11.61 23.14
CA LEU A 366 10.75 10.44 22.26
C LEU A 366 10.40 9.17 23.05
N LEU A 367 11.02 8.94 24.21
CA LEU A 367 10.69 7.78 25.05
C LEU A 367 9.19 7.77 25.41
N ARG A 368 8.67 8.88 25.95
CA ARG A 368 7.27 8.99 26.37
C ARG A 368 6.31 8.71 25.23
N ARG A 369 6.61 9.27 24.05
CA ARG A 369 5.82 9.04 22.84
C ARG A 369 5.83 7.57 22.42
N LEU A 370 6.97 6.90 22.47
CA LEU A 370 7.06 5.46 22.17
C LEU A 370 6.29 4.61 23.19
N ILE A 371 6.36 4.93 24.48
CA ILE A 371 5.56 4.23 25.50
C ILE A 371 4.05 4.41 25.25
N CYS A 372 3.60 5.63 24.94
CA CYS A 372 2.22 5.86 24.54
C CYS A 372 1.87 5.09 23.26
N SER A 373 2.76 5.08 22.25
CA SER A 373 2.56 4.33 21.01
C SER A 373 2.36 2.83 21.26
N TYR A 374 3.18 2.23 22.13
CA TYR A 374 3.02 0.82 22.53
C TYR A 374 1.64 0.54 23.13
N PHE A 375 1.23 1.35 24.12
CA PHE A 375 -0.05 1.14 24.79
C PHE A 375 -1.24 1.48 23.88
N TYR A 376 -1.05 2.33 22.88
CA TYR A 376 -2.14 2.78 22.03
C TYR A 376 -2.40 1.86 20.82
N TYR A 377 -1.35 1.20 20.30
CA TYR A 377 -1.43 0.39 19.07
C TYR A 377 -1.12 -1.11 19.31
N PRO A 378 0.12 -1.56 19.66
CA PRO A 378 0.40 -2.97 19.91
C PRO A 378 -0.36 -3.59 21.08
N HIS A 379 -0.49 -2.87 22.20
CA HIS A 379 -1.02 -3.44 23.43
C HIS A 379 -2.49 -3.88 23.30
N PRO A 380 -3.40 -3.11 22.69
CA PRO A 380 -4.77 -3.56 22.43
C PRO A 380 -4.84 -4.77 21.48
N CYS A 381 -3.87 -4.97 20.58
CA CYS A 381 -3.83 -6.09 19.64
C CYS A 381 -3.40 -7.41 20.30
N GLY A 382 -2.67 -7.35 21.41
CA GLY A 382 -2.16 -8.50 22.15
C GLY A 382 -1.51 -8.07 23.46
N PRO A 383 -2.29 -7.89 24.55
CA PRO A 383 -1.75 -7.32 25.78
C PRO A 383 -0.88 -8.33 26.52
N VAL A 384 0.33 -7.89 26.90
CA VAL A 384 1.31 -8.74 27.63
C VAL A 384 1.50 -8.28 29.09
N VAL A 385 1.40 -6.98 29.34
CA VAL A 385 1.69 -6.35 30.63
C VAL A 385 0.45 -5.64 31.17
N GLN A 386 0.22 -5.65 32.49
CA GLN A 386 -0.82 -4.79 33.07
C GLN A 386 -0.29 -3.34 33.06
N LYS A 387 -0.96 -2.45 32.29
CA LYS A 387 -0.50 -1.08 32.00
C LYS A 387 -0.18 -0.28 33.26
N ASP A 388 -1.09 -0.24 34.22
CA ASP A 388 -0.99 0.67 35.36
C ASP A 388 0.14 0.27 36.30
N ILE A 389 0.32 -1.03 36.56
CA ILE A 389 1.41 -1.56 37.37
C ILE A 389 2.74 -1.27 36.70
N PHE A 390 2.85 -1.53 35.39
CA PHE A 390 4.04 -1.25 34.62
C PHE A 390 4.42 0.24 34.66
N LEU A 391 3.48 1.14 34.35
CA LEU A 391 3.72 2.58 34.32
C LEU A 391 4.02 3.15 35.71
N LYS A 392 3.42 2.62 36.79
CA LYS A 392 3.74 2.99 38.17
C LYS A 392 5.19 2.66 38.53
N ASP A 393 5.70 1.49 38.16
CA ASP A 393 7.10 1.13 38.38
C ASP A 393 8.05 1.96 37.50
N MET A 394 7.65 2.18 36.24
CA MET A 394 8.44 2.96 35.29
C MET A 394 8.61 4.43 35.73
N ALA A 395 7.54 5.08 36.18
CA ALA A 395 7.58 6.45 36.67
C ALA A 395 8.30 6.59 38.02
N ALA A 396 8.32 5.52 38.83
CA ALA A 396 9.04 5.50 40.10
C ALA A 396 10.53 5.14 39.98
N GLY A 397 11.02 4.78 38.78
CA GLY A 397 12.42 4.37 38.59
C GLY A 397 12.74 2.99 39.16
N ARG A 398 11.74 2.13 39.43
CA ARG A 398 11.94 0.80 40.04
C ARG A 398 12.26 -0.23 38.97
N THR A 399 13.55 -0.59 38.82
CA THR A 399 14.04 -1.39 37.69
C THR A 399 14.00 -2.91 37.87
N THR A 400 13.40 -3.42 38.95
CA THR A 400 13.58 -4.84 39.37
C THR A 400 12.28 -5.61 39.62
N ARG A 401 11.10 -4.99 39.50
CA ARG A 401 9.83 -5.60 39.91
C ARG A 401 8.88 -5.89 38.75
N PHE A 402 8.15 -4.89 38.24
CA PHE A 402 7.22 -5.05 37.10
C PHE A 402 7.67 -4.30 35.85
N CYS A 403 8.68 -3.42 35.97
CA CYS A 403 9.31 -2.73 34.87
C CYS A 403 10.82 -2.96 34.96
N THR A 404 11.41 -3.58 33.93
CA THR A 404 12.86 -3.82 33.83
C THR A 404 13.40 -3.23 32.53
N PRO A 405 14.70 -2.86 32.45
CA PRO A 405 15.30 -2.43 31.19
C PRO A 405 15.10 -3.44 30.06
N LEU A 406 15.20 -4.75 30.32
CA LEU A 406 14.92 -5.80 29.33
C LEU A 406 13.50 -5.66 28.75
N LEU A 407 12.48 -5.59 29.61
CA LEU A 407 11.09 -5.46 29.19
C LEU A 407 10.85 -4.14 28.44
N VAL A 408 11.44 -3.04 28.90
CA VAL A 408 11.33 -1.74 28.22
C VAL A 408 11.94 -1.79 26.82
N HIS A 409 13.14 -2.35 26.63
CA HIS A 409 13.73 -2.44 25.30
C HIS A 409 12.92 -3.33 24.35
N ALA A 410 12.38 -4.47 24.84
CA ALA A 410 11.47 -5.29 24.07
C ALA A 410 10.22 -4.51 23.64
N MET A 411 9.57 -3.80 24.57
CA MET A 411 8.41 -2.95 24.29
C MET A 411 8.72 -1.83 23.29
N LEU A 412 9.86 -1.13 23.45
CA LEU A 412 10.25 -0.04 22.56
C LEU A 412 10.57 -0.52 21.15
N SER A 413 11.16 -1.71 20.99
CA SER A 413 11.40 -2.29 19.66
C SER A 413 10.10 -2.49 18.88
N LEU A 414 9.02 -2.86 19.56
CA LEU A 414 7.69 -3.01 18.98
C LEU A 414 6.97 -1.65 18.81
N ALA A 415 7.15 -0.75 19.78
CA ALA A 415 6.54 0.59 19.75
C ALA A 415 6.97 1.41 18.52
N VAL A 416 8.24 1.29 18.12
CA VAL A 416 8.80 1.98 16.95
C VAL A 416 8.05 1.58 15.67
N GLN A 417 7.65 0.30 15.53
CA GLN A 417 6.88 -0.18 14.37
C GLN A 417 5.50 0.48 14.24
N SER A 418 4.99 1.08 15.32
CA SER A 418 3.71 1.79 15.36
C SER A 418 3.84 3.31 15.35
N ALA A 419 5.07 3.83 15.31
CA ALA A 419 5.36 5.26 15.27
C ALA A 419 5.65 5.67 13.82
N PRO A 420 4.66 6.20 13.08
CA PRO A 420 4.84 6.43 11.64
C PRO A 420 6.04 7.34 11.38
N ASP A 421 6.27 8.32 12.25
CA ASP A 421 7.27 9.38 12.11
C ASP A 421 8.72 8.96 12.29
N ILE A 422 8.95 7.67 12.53
CA ILE A 422 10.27 7.07 12.57
C ILE A 422 10.55 6.39 11.22
N PRO A 423 11.62 6.80 10.49
CA PRO A 423 12.00 6.17 9.24
C PRO A 423 12.48 4.72 9.47
N ASP A 424 12.41 3.90 8.41
CA ASP A 424 12.90 2.51 8.39
C ASP A 424 12.38 1.62 9.54
N ARG A 425 11.25 1.97 10.16
CA ARG A 425 10.71 1.29 11.34
C ARG A 425 10.40 -0.20 11.14
N SER A 426 10.07 -0.62 9.91
CA SER A 426 9.85 -2.03 9.56
C SER A 426 11.13 -2.81 9.25
N LYS A 427 12.26 -2.14 9.03
CA LYS A 427 13.52 -2.73 8.57
C LYS A 427 14.38 -3.20 9.74
N MET A 428 13.96 -4.29 10.38
CA MET A 428 14.59 -4.77 11.61
C MET A 428 15.99 -5.41 11.45
N TRP A 429 16.53 -5.44 10.23
CA TRP A 429 17.89 -5.87 9.89
C TRP A 429 18.84 -4.68 9.66
N LEU A 430 18.32 -3.45 9.56
CA LEU A 430 19.16 -2.26 9.43
C LEU A 430 19.70 -1.84 10.81
N PHE A 431 21.01 -1.91 10.97
CA PHE A 431 21.70 -1.64 12.25
C PHE A 431 21.41 -0.25 12.83
N ASP A 432 21.24 0.76 11.98
CA ASP A 432 20.98 2.14 12.40
C ASP A 432 19.50 2.40 12.77
N SER A 433 18.58 1.50 12.38
CA SER A 433 17.16 1.63 12.72
C SER A 433 16.95 1.54 14.23
N LEU A 434 16.03 2.36 14.77
CA LEU A 434 15.68 2.28 16.19
C LEU A 434 15.10 0.92 16.57
N THR A 435 14.32 0.30 15.66
CA THR A 435 13.77 -1.05 15.83
C THR A 435 14.89 -2.06 16.09
N TYR A 436 15.94 -2.07 15.25
CA TYR A 436 17.09 -2.97 15.44
C TYR A 436 17.80 -2.68 16.76
N ARG A 437 18.13 -1.41 17.05
CA ARG A 437 18.93 -1.05 18.24
C ARG A 437 18.23 -1.41 19.55
N PHE A 438 16.93 -1.17 19.67
CA PHE A 438 16.16 -1.60 20.84
C PHE A 438 16.10 -3.13 20.94
N MET A 439 15.87 -3.83 19.84
CA MET A 439 15.84 -5.29 19.83
C MET A 439 17.20 -5.91 20.18
N ALA A 440 18.30 -5.33 19.70
CA ALA A 440 19.66 -5.79 19.99
C ALA A 440 19.98 -5.68 21.49
N GLU A 441 19.68 -4.54 22.11
CA GLU A 441 19.84 -4.36 23.55
C GLU A 441 18.92 -5.30 24.35
N ALA A 442 17.68 -5.51 23.90
CA ALA A 442 16.75 -6.46 24.52
C ALA A 442 17.32 -7.89 24.50
N ARG A 443 17.88 -8.35 23.38
CA ARG A 443 18.53 -9.67 23.30
C ARG A 443 19.77 -9.78 24.18
N GLN A 444 20.61 -8.73 24.22
CA GLN A 444 21.78 -8.72 25.09
C GLN A 444 21.40 -8.80 26.58
N LEU A 445 20.37 -8.06 27.00
CA LEU A 445 19.86 -8.13 28.36
C LEU A 445 19.19 -9.48 28.64
N TRP A 446 18.53 -10.07 27.66
CA TRP A 446 17.93 -11.40 27.76
C TRP A 446 18.97 -12.47 28.08
N ASP A 447 20.12 -12.48 27.39
CA ASP A 447 21.19 -13.47 27.62
C ASP A 447 21.73 -13.44 29.07
N ILE A 448 21.65 -12.27 29.72
CA ILE A 448 22.09 -12.07 31.10
C ILE A 448 20.96 -12.37 32.09
N GLU A 449 19.75 -11.84 31.86
CA GLU A 449 18.63 -11.94 32.80
C GLU A 449 17.94 -13.31 32.77
N SER A 450 17.90 -14.00 31.62
CA SER A 450 17.29 -15.34 31.51
C SER A 450 18.06 -16.42 32.27
N CYS A 451 19.30 -16.14 32.67
CA CYS A 451 20.16 -16.97 33.51
C CYS A 451 20.01 -16.68 35.02
N LYS A 452 19.28 -15.62 35.41
CA LYS A 452 19.02 -15.25 36.80
C LYS A 452 17.73 -15.91 37.32
N ASP A 453 17.30 -15.51 38.52
CA ASP A 453 16.01 -15.88 39.07
C ASP A 453 14.86 -15.50 38.13
N ILE A 454 13.92 -16.42 37.96
CA ILE A 454 12.79 -16.26 37.07
C ILE A 454 11.87 -15.14 37.59
N SER A 455 11.56 -14.17 36.72
CA SER A 455 10.70 -13.03 37.05
C SER A 455 9.59 -12.82 36.01
N ILE A 456 8.49 -12.18 36.43
CA ILE A 456 7.36 -11.85 35.54
C ILE A 456 7.80 -10.95 34.36
N PRO A 457 8.57 -9.86 34.55
CA PRO A 457 9.04 -9.04 33.43
C PRO A 457 9.89 -9.80 32.42
N THR A 458 10.69 -10.78 32.86
CA THR A 458 11.48 -11.61 31.93
C THR A 458 10.56 -12.46 31.06
N ILE A 459 9.50 -13.07 31.62
CA ILE A 459 8.50 -13.81 30.84
C ILE A 459 7.79 -12.89 29.84
N GLN A 460 7.36 -11.71 30.29
CA GLN A 460 6.70 -10.71 29.45
C GLN A 460 7.61 -10.22 28.32
N ALA A 461 8.90 -10.01 28.59
CA ALA A 461 9.87 -9.63 27.56
C ALA A 461 10.04 -10.73 26.51
N ALA A 462 10.12 -12.00 26.93
CA ALA A 462 10.16 -13.15 26.03
C ALA A 462 8.95 -13.18 25.09
N MET A 463 7.75 -12.92 25.61
CA MET A 463 6.52 -12.85 24.82
C MET A 463 6.55 -11.73 23.78
N ILE A 464 7.00 -10.53 24.17
CA ILE A 464 7.10 -9.38 23.24
C ILE A 464 8.16 -9.63 22.17
N ILE A 465 9.31 -10.21 22.53
CA ILE A 465 10.35 -10.59 21.56
C ILE A 465 9.81 -11.67 20.60
N SER A 466 9.11 -12.68 21.13
CA SER A 466 8.43 -13.72 20.35
C SER A 466 7.46 -13.14 19.32
N TYR A 467 6.59 -12.23 19.77
CA TYR A 467 5.63 -11.54 18.92
C TYR A 467 6.31 -10.69 17.84
N THR A 468 7.29 -9.87 18.23
CA THR A 468 7.99 -8.95 17.33
C THR A 468 8.77 -9.70 16.25
N THR A 469 9.48 -10.76 16.61
CA THR A 469 10.24 -11.58 15.64
C THR A 469 9.33 -12.36 14.69
N THR A 470 8.22 -12.90 15.19
CA THR A 470 7.20 -13.57 14.38
C THR A 470 6.62 -12.63 13.31
N ASN A 471 6.20 -11.44 13.70
CA ASN A 471 5.60 -10.46 12.77
C ASN A 471 6.59 -9.89 11.75
N ASN A 472 7.87 -10.24 11.88
CA ASN A 472 8.91 -9.85 10.95
C ASN A 472 9.57 -11.05 10.23
N GLY A 473 8.88 -12.20 10.16
CA GLY A 473 9.30 -13.34 9.34
C GLY A 473 10.34 -14.27 9.99
N MET A 474 10.60 -14.11 11.28
CA MET A 474 11.48 -14.97 12.08
C MET A 474 10.72 -15.79 13.11
N ASP A 475 9.62 -16.44 12.71
CA ASP A 475 8.76 -17.21 13.62
C ASP A 475 9.45 -18.40 14.29
N GLN A 476 10.49 -18.99 13.69
CA GLN A 476 11.28 -20.03 14.34
C GLN A 476 12.01 -19.48 15.58
N VAL A 477 12.64 -18.32 15.44
CA VAL A 477 13.26 -17.59 16.56
C VAL A 477 12.19 -17.21 17.58
N GLY A 478 11.06 -16.67 17.11
CA GLY A 478 9.94 -16.31 17.98
C GLY A 478 9.39 -17.48 18.79
N SER A 479 9.35 -18.68 18.21
CA SER A 479 8.92 -19.91 18.87
C SER A 479 9.86 -20.34 20.01
N LEU A 480 11.16 -20.06 19.91
CA LEU A 480 12.12 -20.35 20.98
C LEU A 480 11.84 -19.49 22.22
N TYR A 481 11.63 -18.18 22.03
CA TYR A 481 11.28 -17.28 23.13
C TYR A 481 9.93 -17.63 23.75
N LEU A 482 8.93 -18.02 22.94
CA LEU A 482 7.64 -18.50 23.44
C LEU A 482 7.80 -19.75 24.31
N THR A 483 8.57 -20.73 23.83
CA THR A 483 8.84 -21.97 24.57
C THR A 483 9.51 -21.67 25.91
N ARG A 484 10.50 -20.77 25.90
CA ARG A 484 11.18 -20.36 27.13
C ARG A 484 10.27 -19.61 28.09
N ALA A 485 9.40 -18.73 27.59
CA ALA A 485 8.38 -18.04 28.39
C ALA A 485 7.45 -19.05 29.10
N LEU A 486 7.05 -20.11 28.38
CA LEU A 486 6.20 -21.18 28.92
C LEU A 486 6.91 -22.02 30.00
N GLU A 487 8.18 -22.37 29.79
CA GLU A 487 9.00 -23.06 30.80
C GLU A 487 9.11 -22.25 32.09
N MET A 488 9.46 -20.97 31.97
CA MET A 488 9.56 -20.04 33.09
C MET A 488 8.21 -19.86 33.81
N SER A 489 7.12 -19.79 33.05
CA SER A 489 5.76 -19.66 33.59
C SER A 489 5.31 -20.90 34.36
N LYS A 490 5.68 -22.09 33.89
CA LYS A 490 5.43 -23.36 34.61
C LYS A 490 6.24 -23.43 35.90
N ALA A 491 7.51 -23.02 35.87
CA ALA A 491 8.36 -22.98 37.05
C ALA A 491 7.86 -22.00 38.14
N LEU A 492 7.21 -20.91 37.73
CA LEU A 492 6.55 -19.96 38.65
C LEU A 492 5.12 -20.35 39.05
N ASP A 493 4.60 -21.48 38.57
CA ASP A 493 3.19 -21.89 38.73
C ASP A 493 2.20 -20.79 38.31
N LEU A 494 2.43 -20.12 37.16
CA LEU A 494 1.55 -19.05 36.69
C LEU A 494 0.17 -19.54 36.26
N PHE A 495 0.07 -20.80 35.81
CA PHE A 495 -1.19 -21.41 35.38
C PHE A 495 -1.93 -22.13 36.51
N GLY A 496 -1.27 -22.34 37.65
CA GLY A 496 -1.85 -22.98 38.82
C GLY A 496 -2.58 -22.01 39.75
N PRO A 497 -3.04 -22.48 40.91
CA PRO A 497 -3.82 -21.70 41.87
C PRO A 497 -2.95 -20.84 42.80
N THR A 498 -1.63 -20.76 42.60
CA THR A 498 -0.73 -20.03 43.50
C THR A 498 -1.01 -18.52 43.52
N THR A 499 -1.32 -18.01 44.72
CA THR A 499 -1.56 -16.58 45.01
C THR A 499 -0.58 -16.05 46.05
N HIS A 500 -0.41 -14.73 46.09
CA HIS A 500 0.42 -13.96 46.99
C HIS A 500 -0.42 -12.89 47.70
N PRO A 501 -1.22 -13.26 48.73
CA PRO A 501 -2.15 -12.34 49.39
C PRO A 501 -1.50 -11.08 50.00
N GLY A 502 -0.20 -11.15 50.31
CA GLY A 502 0.58 -10.01 50.80
C GLY A 502 1.03 -9.02 49.72
N ASP A 503 0.82 -9.33 48.44
CA ASP A 503 1.19 -8.51 47.29
C ASP A 503 0.14 -8.58 46.16
N PRO A 504 -0.96 -7.80 46.27
CA PRO A 504 -2.04 -7.80 45.28
C PRO A 504 -1.60 -7.39 43.86
N ASP A 505 -0.59 -6.53 43.73
CA ASP A 505 -0.06 -6.12 42.43
C ASP A 505 0.69 -7.28 41.77
N LEU A 506 1.42 -8.09 42.55
CA LEU A 506 2.07 -9.29 42.04
C LEU A 506 1.04 -10.32 41.57
N ASP A 507 -0.02 -10.55 42.35
CA ASP A 507 -1.10 -11.45 41.94
C ASP A 507 -1.78 -10.99 40.66
N LYS A 508 -2.08 -9.69 40.57
CA LYS A 508 -2.63 -9.09 39.34
C LYS A 508 -1.69 -9.30 38.15
N ALA A 509 -0.41 -9.02 38.30
CA ALA A 509 0.59 -9.19 37.22
C ALA A 509 0.73 -10.66 36.80
N ARG A 510 0.70 -11.60 37.75
CA ARG A 510 0.75 -13.05 37.49
C ARG A 510 -0.46 -13.52 36.68
N VAL A 511 -1.67 -13.21 37.15
CA VAL A 511 -2.92 -13.61 36.48
C VAL A 511 -3.00 -13.00 35.07
N PHE A 512 -2.68 -11.71 34.93
CA PHE A 512 -2.66 -11.03 33.63
C PHE A 512 -1.67 -11.70 32.66
N THR A 513 -0.44 -11.97 33.12
CA THR A 513 0.59 -12.62 32.31
C THR A 513 0.22 -14.05 31.91
N ALA A 514 -0.39 -14.81 32.83
CA ALA A 514 -0.84 -16.18 32.55
C ALA A 514 -1.89 -16.22 31.43
N TRP A 515 -2.90 -15.34 31.50
CA TRP A 515 -3.92 -15.24 30.45
C TRP A 515 -3.38 -14.69 29.14
N ALA A 516 -2.49 -13.70 29.18
CA ALA A 516 -1.80 -13.20 28.00
C ALA A 516 -1.00 -14.30 27.29
N LEU A 517 -0.24 -15.09 28.05
CA LEU A 517 0.57 -16.19 27.51
C LEU A 517 -0.29 -17.34 26.98
N TYR A 518 -1.38 -17.69 27.69
CA TYR A 518 -2.35 -18.69 27.23
C TYR A 518 -2.99 -18.28 25.90
N SER A 519 -3.41 -17.03 25.78
CA SER A 519 -3.98 -16.46 24.54
C SER A 519 -2.98 -16.44 23.39
N TRP A 520 -1.76 -15.96 23.64
CA TRP A 520 -0.73 -15.88 22.61
C TRP A 520 -0.34 -17.27 22.10
N GLN A 521 -0.09 -18.24 22.98
CA GLN A 521 0.28 -19.59 22.54
C GLN A 521 -0.84 -20.29 21.78
N ALA A 522 -2.11 -20.08 22.16
CA ALA A 522 -3.26 -20.68 21.48
C ALA A 522 -3.35 -20.18 20.04
N LEU A 523 -3.28 -18.86 19.87
CA LEU A 523 -3.30 -18.21 18.57
C LEU A 523 -2.10 -18.58 17.70
N PHE A 524 -0.90 -18.48 18.26
CA PHE A 524 0.34 -18.73 17.55
C PHE A 524 0.38 -20.18 17.04
N ASN A 525 0.15 -21.17 17.89
CA ASN A 525 0.22 -22.57 17.44
C ASN A 525 -0.90 -22.92 16.47
N PHE A 526 -2.13 -22.45 16.71
CA PHE A 526 -3.25 -22.69 15.80
C PHE A 526 -2.98 -22.13 14.39
N SER A 527 -2.46 -20.90 14.31
CA SER A 527 -2.13 -20.24 13.04
C SER A 527 -1.03 -20.95 12.25
N PHE A 528 -0.19 -21.75 12.93
CA PHE A 528 0.88 -22.54 12.32
C PHE A 528 0.51 -24.02 12.12
N PHE A 529 -0.74 -24.39 12.38
CA PHE A 529 -1.28 -25.75 12.28
C PHE A 529 -0.55 -26.72 13.23
N ARG A 530 -0.29 -26.24 14.44
CA ARG A 530 0.40 -26.98 15.50
C ARG A 530 -0.52 -27.20 16.70
N PRO A 531 -0.35 -28.31 17.45
CA PRO A 531 -1.10 -28.52 18.67
C PRO A 531 -0.77 -27.43 19.70
N PRO A 532 -1.74 -27.09 20.57
CA PRO A 532 -1.50 -26.15 21.65
C PRO A 532 -0.44 -26.68 22.61
N LEU A 533 0.44 -25.80 23.09
CA LEU A 533 1.48 -26.12 24.07
C LEU A 533 0.91 -26.20 25.49
N ILE A 534 -0.25 -25.56 25.72
CA ILE A 534 -1.04 -25.66 26.94
C ILE A 534 -2.50 -25.95 26.57
N THR A 535 -3.04 -27.05 27.09
CA THR A 535 -4.42 -27.46 26.77
C THR A 535 -5.46 -26.87 27.72
N LYS A 536 -5.09 -26.61 28.99
CA LYS A 536 -6.00 -26.08 30.01
C LYS A 536 -5.80 -24.58 30.22
N PRO A 537 -6.88 -23.80 30.37
CA PRO A 537 -6.76 -22.39 30.74
C PRO A 537 -6.14 -22.22 32.15
N PRO A 538 -5.63 -21.03 32.48
CA PRO A 538 -5.18 -20.70 33.84
C PRO A 538 -6.26 -21.03 34.90
N ALA A 539 -5.84 -21.54 36.06
CA ALA A 539 -6.76 -21.92 37.14
C ALA A 539 -7.47 -20.72 37.77
N LEU A 540 -6.83 -19.55 37.80
CA LEU A 540 -7.40 -18.30 38.30
C LEU A 540 -8.10 -17.57 37.14
N SER A 541 -9.41 -17.34 37.28
CA SER A 541 -10.20 -16.62 36.28
C SER A 541 -9.87 -15.12 36.26
N LEU A 542 -10.06 -14.50 35.09
CA LEU A 542 -10.05 -13.05 34.99
C LEU A 542 -11.25 -12.46 35.77
N PRO A 543 -11.08 -11.33 36.48
CA PRO A 543 -12.20 -10.62 37.09
C PRO A 543 -13.23 -10.17 36.06
N ASP A 544 -14.48 -9.99 36.45
CA ASP A 544 -15.50 -9.46 35.54
C ASP A 544 -15.15 -8.01 35.10
N ALA A 545 -15.14 -7.72 33.79
CA ALA A 545 -14.73 -6.39 33.30
C ALA A 545 -15.78 -5.31 33.54
N GLU A 546 -17.04 -5.67 33.74
CA GLU A 546 -18.10 -4.73 34.12
C GLU A 546 -17.98 -4.38 35.61
N LEU A 547 -17.71 -5.37 36.45
CA LEU A 547 -17.63 -5.19 37.90
C LEU A 547 -16.26 -4.66 38.38
N SER A 548 -15.18 -4.88 37.63
CA SER A 548 -13.81 -4.49 38.01
C SER A 548 -13.00 -3.93 36.83
N PRO A 549 -13.49 -2.86 36.16
CA PRO A 549 -12.85 -2.30 34.97
C PRO A 549 -11.42 -1.79 35.23
N GLU A 550 -11.14 -1.28 36.44
CA GLU A 550 -9.83 -0.78 36.85
C GLU A 550 -8.76 -1.89 36.98
N TRP A 551 -9.16 -3.15 37.01
CA TRP A 551 -8.20 -4.26 37.04
C TRP A 551 -7.39 -4.35 35.74
N TYR A 552 -8.02 -4.01 34.61
CA TYR A 552 -7.50 -4.21 33.27
C TYR A 552 -6.54 -3.12 32.79
N GLY A 553 -6.52 -1.97 33.46
CA GLY A 553 -5.72 -0.82 33.03
C GLY A 553 -6.29 -0.16 31.77
N GLU A 554 -7.47 0.45 31.90
CA GLU A 554 -8.18 1.10 30.79
C GLU A 554 -7.30 2.12 30.05
N ILE A 555 -7.49 2.19 28.73
CA ILE A 555 -6.84 3.15 27.86
C ILE A 555 -7.84 4.24 27.51
N TRP A 556 -7.48 5.47 27.86
CA TRP A 556 -8.27 6.66 27.61
C TRP A 556 -7.71 7.42 26.43
N ILE A 557 -8.60 7.80 25.52
CA ILE A 557 -8.23 8.52 24.30
C ILE A 557 -8.99 9.84 24.23
N GLN A 558 -8.40 10.82 23.58
CA GLN A 558 -9.00 12.12 23.37
C GLN A 558 -8.80 12.55 21.93
N TYR A 559 -9.90 12.89 21.26
CA TYR A 559 -9.88 13.46 19.92
C TYR A 559 -9.52 14.95 19.96
N PRO A 560 -8.99 15.52 18.87
CA PRO A 560 -8.75 16.95 18.79
C PRO A 560 -10.04 17.75 19.05
N HIS A 561 -9.91 18.97 19.58
CA HIS A 561 -11.00 19.92 19.79
C HIS A 561 -12.16 19.49 20.70
N THR A 562 -12.04 18.33 21.35
CA THR A 562 -13.04 17.86 22.33
C THR A 562 -12.40 17.66 23.70
N PRO A 563 -13.03 18.15 24.78
CA PRO A 563 -12.57 17.88 26.13
C PRO A 563 -12.89 16.44 26.56
N THR A 564 -13.82 15.77 25.88
CA THR A 564 -14.29 14.41 26.18
C THR A 564 -13.18 13.38 26.03
N ARG A 565 -13.08 12.47 27.00
CA ARG A 565 -12.22 11.29 26.95
C ARG A 565 -13.07 10.06 26.69
N ASN A 566 -12.66 9.25 25.73
CA ASN A 566 -13.34 7.99 25.37
C ASN A 566 -12.54 6.79 25.90
N ARG A 567 -13.25 5.75 26.33
CA ARG A 567 -12.67 4.47 26.75
C ARG A 567 -12.52 3.55 25.55
N LEU A 568 -11.44 2.75 25.51
CA LEU A 568 -11.29 1.71 24.50
C LEU A 568 -11.98 0.39 24.88
N HIS A 569 -12.45 0.24 26.12
CA HIS A 569 -13.07 -0.97 26.64
C HIS A 569 -12.13 -2.18 26.57
N VAL A 570 -10.87 -1.98 26.94
CA VAL A 570 -9.84 -3.04 26.82
C VAL A 570 -10.10 -4.24 27.72
N GLY A 571 -10.81 -4.06 28.84
CA GLY A 571 -11.22 -5.16 29.72
C GLY A 571 -12.24 -6.08 29.04
N HIS A 572 -13.33 -5.53 28.52
CA HIS A 572 -14.33 -6.27 27.74
C HIS A 572 -13.69 -6.97 26.53
N LYS A 573 -12.80 -6.27 25.81
CA LYS A 573 -12.10 -6.86 24.67
C LYS A 573 -11.21 -8.02 25.08
N LEU A 574 -10.42 -7.88 26.15
CA LEU A 574 -9.54 -8.96 26.61
C LEU A 574 -10.35 -10.18 27.04
N GLN A 575 -11.44 -10.00 27.78
CA GLN A 575 -12.31 -11.12 28.17
C GLN A 575 -12.88 -11.85 26.95
N ALA A 576 -13.47 -11.11 26.01
CA ALA A 576 -14.00 -11.70 24.79
C ALA A 576 -12.90 -12.40 23.97
N GLU A 577 -11.71 -11.81 23.87
CA GLU A 577 -10.57 -12.42 23.20
C GLU A 577 -10.16 -13.74 23.85
N VAL A 578 -9.96 -13.80 25.18
CA VAL A 578 -9.50 -15.04 25.83
C VAL A 578 -10.50 -16.19 25.66
N TYR A 579 -11.81 -15.91 25.64
CA TYR A 579 -12.82 -16.92 25.35
C TYR A 579 -12.73 -17.43 23.91
N LEU A 580 -12.51 -16.54 22.94
CA LEU A 580 -12.28 -16.95 21.55
C LEU A 580 -11.01 -17.79 21.41
N ARG A 581 -9.92 -17.41 22.11
CA ARG A 581 -8.67 -18.17 22.17
C ARG A 581 -8.86 -19.55 22.80
N HIS A 582 -9.73 -19.68 23.79
CA HIS A 582 -10.04 -20.96 24.39
C HIS A 582 -10.69 -21.92 23.38
N ILE A 583 -11.66 -21.44 22.59
CA ILE A 583 -12.30 -22.23 21.51
C ILE A 583 -11.24 -22.64 20.47
N MET A 584 -10.39 -21.69 20.07
CA MET A 584 -9.29 -21.94 19.12
C MET A 584 -8.28 -22.98 19.66
N ASN A 585 -7.96 -22.91 20.96
CA ASN A 585 -7.05 -23.85 21.62
C ASN A 585 -7.62 -25.26 21.66
N GLU A 586 -8.92 -25.40 21.98
CA GLU A 586 -9.63 -26.68 21.96
C GLU A 586 -9.66 -27.27 20.55
N LEU A 587 -10.04 -26.47 19.55
CA LEU A 587 -10.06 -26.90 18.16
C LEU A 587 -8.65 -27.31 17.68
N GLY A 588 -7.62 -26.53 18.02
CA GLY A 588 -6.24 -26.87 17.69
C GLY A 588 -5.76 -28.18 18.33
N GLY A 589 -6.21 -28.47 19.56
CA GLY A 589 -5.93 -29.75 20.22
C GLY A 589 -6.61 -30.94 19.54
N LEU A 590 -7.84 -30.75 19.06
CA LEU A 590 -8.58 -31.77 18.31
C LEU A 590 -8.00 -32.02 16.92
N MET A 591 -7.56 -30.97 16.24
CA MET A 591 -7.08 -31.04 14.85
C MET A 591 -5.61 -31.43 14.71
N PHE A 592 -4.74 -30.89 15.56
CA PHE A 592 -3.29 -31.01 15.42
C PHE A 592 -2.64 -31.86 16.52
N GLY A 593 -3.45 -32.38 17.45
CA GLY A 593 -3.00 -33.31 18.47
C GLY A 593 -2.67 -34.69 17.92
N ASN A 594 -2.40 -35.64 18.81
CA ASN A 594 -2.02 -37.02 18.44
C ASN A 594 -3.18 -37.85 17.84
N SER A 595 -4.37 -37.26 17.67
CA SER A 595 -5.52 -37.93 17.05
C SER A 595 -5.46 -37.71 15.54
N SER A 596 -5.15 -38.76 14.78
CA SER A 596 -5.29 -38.75 13.31
C SER A 596 -6.75 -38.90 12.85
N GLN A 597 -7.72 -38.91 13.78
CA GLN A 597 -9.12 -39.12 13.44
C GLN A 597 -9.81 -37.80 13.06
N PRO A 598 -10.68 -37.81 12.03
CA PRO A 598 -11.56 -36.69 11.73
C PRO A 598 -12.40 -36.27 12.93
N LEU A 599 -12.83 -35.01 12.96
CA LEU A 599 -13.73 -34.51 14.00
C LEU A 599 -15.05 -35.30 14.00
N GLY A 600 -15.43 -35.82 15.17
CA GLY A 600 -16.71 -36.47 15.36
C GLY A 600 -17.88 -35.48 15.38
N LEU A 601 -19.08 -35.97 15.09
CA LEU A 601 -20.31 -35.15 15.06
C LEU A 601 -20.52 -34.29 16.33
N ASP A 602 -20.37 -34.89 17.52
CA ASP A 602 -20.56 -34.18 18.80
C ASP A 602 -19.53 -33.05 19.00
N GLN A 603 -18.30 -33.24 18.51
CA GLN A 603 -17.24 -32.22 18.58
C GLN A 603 -17.57 -31.05 17.65
N ILE A 604 -18.03 -31.34 16.43
CA ILE A 604 -18.45 -30.31 15.46
C ILE A 604 -19.60 -29.48 16.05
N VAL A 605 -20.66 -30.13 16.53
CA VAL A 605 -21.81 -29.45 17.12
C VAL A 605 -21.40 -28.65 18.37
N GLY A 606 -20.52 -29.22 19.21
CA GLY A 606 -19.99 -28.57 20.41
C GLY A 606 -19.21 -27.28 20.11
N ILE A 607 -18.28 -27.33 19.15
CA ILE A 607 -17.49 -26.15 18.74
C ILE A 607 -18.40 -25.09 18.10
N LYS A 608 -19.33 -25.48 17.22
CA LYS A 608 -20.27 -24.53 16.60
C LYS A 608 -21.10 -23.79 17.65
N LYS A 609 -21.63 -24.52 18.64
CA LYS A 609 -22.39 -23.93 19.75
C LYS A 609 -21.55 -22.95 20.59
N LYS A 610 -20.26 -23.25 20.81
CA LYS A 610 -19.34 -22.33 21.51
C LYS A 610 -19.08 -21.06 20.71
N LEU A 611 -18.92 -21.17 19.38
CA LEU A 611 -18.75 -20.01 18.50
C LEU A 611 -19.99 -19.11 18.48
N ASP A 612 -21.19 -19.70 18.44
CA ASP A 612 -22.44 -18.93 18.52
C ASP A 612 -22.61 -18.30 19.90
N GLY A 613 -22.37 -19.06 20.97
CA GLY A 613 -22.44 -18.55 22.34
C GLY A 613 -21.43 -17.43 22.61
N TRP A 614 -20.25 -17.47 21.99
CA TRP A 614 -19.29 -16.37 22.05
C TRP A 614 -19.86 -15.09 21.44
N LYS A 615 -20.44 -15.19 20.24
CA LYS A 615 -21.04 -14.05 19.51
C LYS A 615 -22.22 -13.47 20.28
N ASP A 616 -23.11 -14.33 20.77
CA ASP A 616 -24.33 -13.92 21.46
C ASP A 616 -24.02 -13.34 22.86
N GLY A 617 -22.91 -13.76 23.47
CA GLY A 617 -22.45 -13.31 24.78
C GLY A 617 -21.60 -12.05 24.80
N LEU A 618 -21.39 -11.38 23.66
CA LEU A 618 -20.58 -10.16 23.62
C LEU A 618 -21.25 -9.00 24.38
N PRO A 619 -20.49 -8.19 25.12
CA PRO A 619 -21.01 -6.98 25.76
C PRO A 619 -21.44 -5.95 24.72
N GLU A 620 -22.31 -5.01 25.10
CA GLU A 620 -22.94 -4.05 24.18
C GLU A 620 -21.93 -3.27 23.32
N CYS A 621 -20.80 -2.85 23.90
CA CYS A 621 -19.74 -2.12 23.19
C CYS A 621 -18.99 -2.94 22.13
N LEU A 622 -19.08 -4.27 22.18
CA LEU A 622 -18.50 -5.21 21.23
C LEU A 622 -19.57 -5.86 20.33
N GLN A 623 -20.84 -5.47 20.44
CA GLN A 623 -21.85 -5.95 19.50
C GLN A 623 -21.64 -5.32 18.12
N PRO A 624 -21.94 -6.03 17.01
CA PRO A 624 -21.74 -5.54 15.64
C PRO A 624 -22.31 -4.14 15.39
N LYS A 625 -23.44 -3.81 16.04
CA LYS A 625 -24.11 -2.50 15.94
C LYS A 625 -23.24 -1.34 16.45
N HIS A 626 -22.39 -1.56 17.45
CA HIS A 626 -21.64 -0.53 18.18
C HIS A 626 -20.13 -0.55 17.91
N LEU A 627 -19.61 -1.44 17.06
CA LEU A 627 -18.18 -1.51 16.76
C LEU A 627 -17.67 -0.18 16.22
N VAL A 628 -16.58 0.34 16.80
CA VAL A 628 -16.04 1.63 16.42
C VAL A 628 -14.53 1.69 16.38
N PHE A 629 -13.82 0.96 17.25
CA PHE A 629 -12.36 1.03 17.30
C PHE A 629 -11.70 -0.13 16.57
N PRO A 630 -10.47 0.05 16.06
CA PRO A 630 -9.70 -1.02 15.43
C PRO A 630 -9.63 -2.32 16.24
N LEU A 631 -9.40 -2.24 17.56
CA LEU A 631 -9.33 -3.42 18.42
C LEU A 631 -10.65 -4.21 18.47
N HIS A 632 -11.79 -3.53 18.31
CA HIS A 632 -13.11 -4.16 18.29
C HIS A 632 -13.34 -4.86 16.95
N LEU A 633 -13.03 -4.16 15.86
CA LEU A 633 -13.12 -4.72 14.50
C LEU A 633 -12.18 -5.93 14.34
N SER A 634 -10.95 -5.84 14.84
CA SER A 634 -9.95 -6.92 14.82
C SER A 634 -10.44 -8.17 15.55
N LEU A 635 -11.18 -8.02 16.67
CA LEU A 635 -11.80 -9.15 17.37
C LEU A 635 -12.82 -9.87 16.49
N HIS A 636 -13.66 -9.13 15.76
CA HIS A 636 -14.64 -9.70 14.84
C HIS A 636 -13.99 -10.31 13.60
N VAL A 637 -12.93 -9.71 13.07
CA VAL A 637 -12.10 -10.28 12.00
C VAL A 637 -11.61 -11.68 12.40
N GLN A 638 -11.05 -11.82 13.59
CA GLN A 638 -10.54 -13.09 14.09
C GLN A 638 -11.64 -14.13 14.29
N TYR A 639 -12.82 -13.70 14.78
CA TYR A 639 -13.99 -14.56 14.88
C TYR A 639 -14.41 -15.09 13.50
N GLN A 640 -14.55 -14.22 12.49
CA GLN A 640 -14.94 -14.64 11.15
C GLN A 640 -13.91 -15.57 10.51
N GLN A 641 -12.62 -15.31 10.70
CA GLN A 641 -11.56 -16.22 10.24
C GLN A 641 -11.64 -17.60 10.89
N LEU A 642 -11.93 -17.66 12.20
CA LEU A 642 -12.11 -18.94 12.90
C LEU A 642 -13.35 -19.68 12.41
N VAL A 643 -14.47 -18.98 12.20
CA VAL A 643 -15.69 -19.57 11.62
C VAL A 643 -15.42 -20.07 10.20
N MET A 644 -14.74 -19.30 9.35
CA MET A 644 -14.36 -19.72 8.00
C MET A 644 -13.52 -20.99 8.01
N GLY A 645 -12.44 -21.03 8.80
CA GLY A 645 -11.59 -22.21 8.91
C GLY A 645 -12.34 -23.42 9.45
N PHE A 646 -13.18 -23.22 10.47
CA PHE A 646 -14.00 -24.28 11.05
C PHE A 646 -15.02 -24.84 10.05
N MET A 647 -15.73 -23.98 9.32
CA MET A 647 -16.73 -24.43 8.33
C MET A 647 -16.09 -25.15 7.14
N GLN A 648 -14.87 -24.78 6.73
CA GLN A 648 -14.11 -25.55 5.74
C GLN A 648 -13.81 -26.98 6.20
N ILE A 649 -13.51 -27.18 7.50
CA ILE A 649 -13.34 -28.51 8.09
C ILE A 649 -14.66 -29.28 8.03
N VAL A 650 -15.78 -28.65 8.41
CA VAL A 650 -17.11 -29.28 8.39
C VAL A 650 -17.48 -29.74 6.98
N LEU A 651 -17.23 -28.92 5.95
CA LEU A 651 -17.53 -29.25 4.56
C LEU A 651 -16.75 -30.45 4.02
N LYS A 652 -15.54 -30.70 4.55
CA LYS A 652 -14.71 -31.85 4.21
C LYS A 652 -15.00 -33.09 5.08
N SER A 653 -15.84 -32.95 6.10
CA SER A 653 -16.21 -34.06 6.99
C SER A 653 -17.27 -34.95 6.36
N GLU A 654 -17.30 -36.23 6.74
CA GLU A 654 -18.37 -37.16 6.37
C GLU A 654 -19.74 -36.78 6.96
N HIS A 655 -19.77 -35.85 7.91
CA HIS A 655 -20.97 -35.43 8.62
C HIS A 655 -21.63 -34.19 8.02
N LYS A 656 -21.11 -33.58 6.94
CA LYS A 656 -21.60 -32.29 6.41
C LYS A 656 -23.12 -32.21 6.20
N ASP A 657 -23.74 -33.31 5.77
CA ASP A 657 -25.18 -33.42 5.48
C ASP A 657 -26.02 -33.89 6.68
N ASN A 658 -25.41 -34.03 7.86
CA ASN A 658 -26.09 -34.53 9.05
C ASN A 658 -27.12 -33.50 9.57
N PRO A 659 -28.37 -33.91 9.88
CA PRO A 659 -29.41 -33.01 10.41
C PRO A 659 -29.01 -32.23 11.66
N GLN A 660 -28.13 -32.79 12.52
CA GLN A 660 -27.65 -32.11 13.71
C GLN A 660 -26.71 -30.95 13.38
N ILE A 661 -25.91 -31.06 12.31
CA ILE A 661 -25.05 -29.97 11.83
C ILE A 661 -25.92 -28.88 11.20
N LEU A 662 -26.93 -29.26 10.42
CA LEU A 662 -27.90 -28.30 9.89
C LEU A 662 -28.60 -27.52 11.02
N ALA A 663 -29.03 -28.21 12.08
CA ALA A 663 -29.62 -27.59 13.26
C ALA A 663 -28.63 -26.66 14.00
N ALA A 664 -27.38 -27.09 14.19
CA ALA A 664 -26.33 -26.26 14.80
C ALA A 664 -25.98 -25.02 13.96
N CYS A 665 -26.19 -25.09 12.64
CA CYS A 665 -26.06 -23.97 11.70
C CYS A 665 -27.37 -23.18 11.54
N SER A 666 -28.30 -23.25 12.51
CA SER A 666 -29.58 -22.53 12.49
C SER A 666 -30.42 -22.81 11.23
N GLY A 667 -30.39 -24.06 10.75
CA GLY A 667 -31.12 -24.50 9.55
C GLY A 667 -30.43 -24.17 8.22
N LYS A 668 -29.25 -23.56 8.24
CA LYS A 668 -28.48 -23.22 7.02
C LYS A 668 -27.48 -24.32 6.67
N ALA A 669 -27.32 -24.60 5.38
CA ALA A 669 -26.28 -25.49 4.90
C ALA A 669 -24.88 -24.96 5.27
N PRO A 670 -23.91 -25.82 5.61
CA PRO A 670 -22.54 -25.41 5.95
C PRO A 670 -21.87 -24.47 4.93
N GLU A 671 -22.14 -24.66 3.64
CA GLU A 671 -21.63 -23.83 2.53
C GLU A 671 -22.13 -22.39 2.64
N ILE A 672 -23.40 -22.21 3.02
CA ILE A 672 -24.00 -20.88 3.21
C ILE A 672 -23.33 -20.18 4.38
N VAL A 673 -23.13 -20.87 5.51
CA VAL A 673 -22.47 -20.29 6.69
C VAL A 673 -21.03 -19.89 6.38
N LEU A 674 -20.29 -20.71 5.62
CA LEU A 674 -18.95 -20.37 5.16
C LEU A 674 -18.96 -19.11 4.28
N ASN A 675 -19.89 -19.03 3.32
CA ASN A 675 -20.00 -17.88 2.44
C ASN A 675 -20.40 -16.60 3.20
N GLU A 676 -21.34 -16.69 4.14
CA GLU A 676 -21.70 -15.59 5.02
C GLU A 676 -20.51 -15.09 5.83
N ALA A 677 -19.67 -15.99 6.36
CA ALA A 677 -18.46 -15.62 7.10
C ALA A 677 -17.42 -14.89 6.21
N LYS A 678 -17.24 -15.32 4.95
CA LYS A 678 -16.41 -14.62 3.96
C LYS A 678 -16.92 -13.19 3.70
N ILE A 679 -18.24 -13.06 3.47
CA ILE A 679 -18.90 -11.77 3.23
C ILE A 679 -18.75 -10.84 4.44
N MET A 680 -18.96 -11.36 5.64
CA MET A 680 -18.79 -10.62 6.89
C MET A 680 -17.35 -10.16 7.08
N LEU A 681 -16.37 -11.03 6.82
CA LEU A 681 -14.95 -10.68 6.90
C LEU A 681 -14.61 -9.53 5.94
N GLU A 682 -15.01 -9.61 4.67
CA GLU A 682 -14.79 -8.54 3.69
C GLU A 682 -15.48 -7.23 4.11
N THR A 683 -16.71 -7.31 4.62
CA THR A 683 -17.48 -6.15 5.08
C THR A 683 -16.76 -5.44 6.22
N ILE A 684 -16.27 -6.16 7.22
CA ILE A 684 -15.51 -5.59 8.34
C ILE A 684 -14.24 -4.89 7.82
N MET A 685 -13.52 -5.50 6.88
CA MET A 685 -12.31 -4.90 6.30
C MET A 685 -12.58 -3.60 5.55
N ARG A 686 -13.71 -3.53 4.83
CA ARG A 686 -14.16 -2.31 4.16
C ARG A 686 -14.55 -1.22 5.15
N LEU A 687 -15.28 -1.55 6.20
CA LEU A 687 -15.64 -0.60 7.27
C LEU A 687 -14.40 -0.09 8.01
N TYR A 688 -13.46 -0.98 8.32
CA TYR A 688 -12.17 -0.65 8.90
C TYR A 688 -11.43 0.37 8.03
N TYR A 689 -11.30 0.10 6.72
CA TYR A 689 -10.64 1.03 5.80
C TYR A 689 -11.33 2.39 5.74
N THR A 690 -12.65 2.42 5.53
CA THR A 690 -13.39 3.67 5.35
C THR A 690 -13.31 4.61 6.55
N ARG A 691 -13.19 4.08 7.78
CA ARG A 691 -13.04 4.89 9.00
C ARG A 691 -11.59 5.09 9.42
N HIS A 692 -10.77 4.07 9.35
CA HIS A 692 -9.46 4.02 9.99
C HIS A 692 -8.30 3.77 9.03
N ASN A 693 -8.48 3.65 7.71
CA ASN A 693 -7.42 3.28 6.77
C ASN A 693 -6.64 2.01 7.20
N PHE A 694 -5.46 1.75 6.63
CA PHE A 694 -4.59 0.60 6.96
C PHE A 694 -3.15 1.00 7.34
N GLU A 695 -2.93 2.21 7.84
CA GLU A 695 -1.58 2.77 8.02
C GLU A 695 -0.93 2.43 9.37
N PHE A 696 -1.70 2.21 10.42
CA PHE A 696 -1.12 1.89 11.74
C PHE A 696 -0.89 0.39 11.89
N TYR A 697 -0.05 0.05 12.86
CA TYR A 697 0.31 -1.33 13.17
C TYR A 697 -0.92 -2.16 13.60
N ASP A 698 -1.37 -3.07 12.74
CA ASP A 698 -2.29 -4.15 13.12
C ASP A 698 -1.99 -5.41 12.28
N PRO A 699 -1.21 -6.36 12.81
CA PRO A 699 -0.84 -7.57 12.07
C PRO A 699 -2.04 -8.44 11.68
N TRP A 700 -3.14 -8.38 12.43
CA TRP A 700 -4.34 -9.17 12.16
C TRP A 700 -5.03 -8.72 10.87
N ILE A 701 -4.95 -7.43 10.56
CA ILE A 701 -5.53 -6.86 9.34
C ILE A 701 -4.77 -7.33 8.11
N ALA A 702 -3.44 -7.37 8.13
CA ALA A 702 -2.69 -7.93 6.99
C ALA A 702 -3.10 -9.40 6.73
N PHE A 703 -3.27 -10.19 7.78
CA PHE A 703 -3.67 -11.59 7.64
C PHE A 703 -5.09 -11.73 7.07
N ALA A 704 -6.02 -10.87 7.48
CA ALA A 704 -7.36 -10.80 6.92
C ALA A 704 -7.36 -10.39 5.45
N LEU A 705 -6.58 -9.36 5.08
CA LEU A 705 -6.42 -8.89 3.70
C LEU A 705 -5.83 -9.98 2.79
N THR A 706 -4.84 -10.74 3.28
CA THR A 706 -4.31 -11.90 2.55
C THR A 706 -5.38 -12.98 2.37
N ALA A 707 -6.14 -13.31 3.41
CA ALA A 707 -7.18 -14.34 3.35
C ALA A 707 -8.28 -13.98 2.33
N ILE A 708 -8.81 -12.75 2.38
CA ILE A 708 -9.83 -12.30 1.41
C ILE A 708 -9.23 -12.15 0.01
N GLY A 709 -8.00 -11.68 -0.11
CA GLY A 709 -7.32 -11.53 -1.40
C GLY A 709 -7.14 -12.87 -2.10
N ASN A 710 -6.60 -13.88 -1.40
CA ASN A 710 -6.43 -15.22 -1.97
C ASN A 710 -7.78 -15.90 -2.28
N ALA A 711 -8.80 -15.70 -1.45
CA ALA A 711 -10.15 -16.20 -1.74
C ALA A 711 -10.69 -15.60 -3.05
N VAL A 712 -10.56 -14.29 -3.24
CA VAL A 712 -11.01 -13.61 -4.45
C VAL A 712 -10.20 -14.01 -5.69
N VAL A 713 -8.89 -14.25 -5.55
CA VAL A 713 -8.07 -14.81 -6.64
C VAL A 713 -8.65 -16.15 -7.11
N ALA A 714 -9.04 -17.03 -6.18
CA ALA A 714 -9.68 -18.30 -6.52
C ALA A 714 -11.05 -18.09 -7.19
N ASP A 715 -11.89 -17.20 -6.65
CA ASP A 715 -13.23 -16.91 -7.20
C ASP A 715 -13.15 -16.31 -8.63
N LEU A 716 -12.14 -15.48 -8.91
CA LEU A 716 -11.85 -14.93 -10.25
C LEU A 716 -11.23 -15.96 -11.22
N ALA A 717 -10.62 -17.02 -10.69
CA ALA A 717 -10.11 -18.12 -11.51
C ALA A 717 -11.24 -19.06 -11.95
N GLU A 718 -12.22 -19.32 -11.08
CA GLU A 718 -13.35 -20.22 -11.32
C GLU A 718 -14.48 -19.57 -12.15
N GLY A 719 -14.69 -18.25 -12.03
CA GLY A 719 -15.91 -17.58 -12.49
C GLY A 719 -15.86 -16.89 -13.86
N SER A 720 -15.59 -17.60 -14.96
CA SER A 720 -15.59 -17.00 -16.31
C SER A 720 -16.94 -16.45 -16.79
N ASP A 721 -18.05 -16.87 -16.15
CA ASP A 721 -19.43 -16.47 -16.47
C ASP A 721 -20.09 -15.56 -15.41
N ASN A 722 -19.33 -15.04 -14.44
CA ASN A 722 -19.88 -14.20 -13.38
C ASN A 722 -20.37 -12.83 -13.91
N ASP A 723 -21.41 -12.29 -13.28
CA ASP A 723 -21.92 -10.94 -13.57
C ASP A 723 -20.77 -9.91 -13.54
N PRO A 724 -20.62 -9.05 -14.56
CA PRO A 724 -19.60 -7.99 -14.59
C PRO A 724 -19.53 -7.13 -13.33
N GLN A 725 -20.66 -6.90 -12.65
CA GLN A 725 -20.70 -6.15 -11.39
C GLN A 725 -20.07 -6.91 -10.23
N ILE A 726 -20.23 -8.24 -10.18
CA ILE A 726 -19.60 -9.11 -9.17
C ILE A 726 -18.09 -9.17 -9.43
N ILE A 727 -17.66 -9.31 -10.69
CA ILE A 727 -16.25 -9.28 -11.07
C ILE A 727 -15.60 -7.94 -10.66
N ALA A 728 -16.29 -6.82 -10.89
CA ALA A 728 -15.82 -5.52 -10.46
C ALA A 728 -15.69 -5.44 -8.92
N GLY A 729 -16.66 -6.00 -8.19
CA GLY A 729 -16.61 -6.15 -6.73
C GLY A 729 -15.37 -6.91 -6.24
N TYR A 730 -15.08 -8.06 -6.85
CA TYR A 730 -13.88 -8.85 -6.59
C TYR A 730 -12.59 -8.09 -6.88
N ARG A 731 -12.49 -7.42 -8.03
CA ARG A 731 -11.34 -6.55 -8.35
C ARG A 731 -11.18 -5.41 -7.34
N SER A 732 -12.28 -4.82 -6.86
CA SER A 732 -12.24 -3.84 -5.77
C SER A 732 -11.62 -4.43 -4.49
N THR A 733 -11.92 -5.69 -4.16
CA THR A 733 -11.37 -6.37 -2.98
C THR A 733 -9.88 -6.65 -3.14
N LEU A 734 -9.42 -7.09 -4.32
CA LEU A 734 -7.99 -7.27 -4.60
C LEU A 734 -7.21 -5.97 -4.44
N ILE A 735 -7.72 -4.86 -4.99
CA ILE A 735 -7.09 -3.55 -4.87
C ILE A 735 -7.02 -3.13 -3.40
N LEU A 736 -8.12 -3.28 -2.64
CA LEU A 736 -8.17 -2.97 -1.21
C LEU A 736 -7.16 -3.82 -0.40
N ALA A 737 -7.08 -5.12 -0.69
CA ALA A 737 -6.15 -6.05 -0.07
C ALA A 737 -4.69 -5.66 -0.36
N SER A 738 -4.33 -5.43 -1.62
CA SER A 738 -2.99 -5.03 -2.01
C SER A 738 -2.58 -3.68 -1.43
N GLN A 739 -3.48 -2.69 -1.45
CA GLN A 739 -3.20 -1.38 -0.87
C GLN A 739 -3.00 -1.49 0.64
N GLY A 740 -3.86 -2.23 1.35
CA GLY A 740 -3.72 -2.42 2.79
C GLY A 740 -2.45 -3.18 3.19
N LEU A 741 -2.08 -4.23 2.45
CA LEU A 741 -0.81 -4.95 2.67
C LEU A 741 0.41 -4.06 2.43
N SER A 742 0.40 -3.21 1.39
CA SER A 742 1.46 -2.22 1.13
C SER A 742 1.55 -1.18 2.25
N LYS A 743 0.42 -0.74 2.82
CA LYS A 743 0.41 0.20 3.96
C LYS A 743 0.94 -0.45 5.25
N GLN A 744 0.50 -1.67 5.56
CA GLN A 744 1.00 -2.44 6.71
C GLN A 744 2.49 -2.80 6.58
N ALA A 745 3.01 -2.98 5.37
CA ALA A 745 4.44 -3.28 5.11
C ALA A 745 5.39 -2.16 5.58
N GLN A 746 4.88 -0.95 5.78
CA GLN A 746 5.65 0.15 6.36
C GLN A 746 5.90 -0.02 7.86
N ASN A 747 5.14 -0.89 8.53
CA ASN A 747 5.20 -1.09 9.98
C ASN A 747 6.00 -2.34 10.35
N TYR A 748 5.81 -3.45 9.63
CA TYR A 748 6.50 -4.72 9.91
C TYR A 748 6.69 -5.55 8.63
N HIS A 749 7.72 -6.38 8.63
CA HIS A 749 8.21 -7.00 7.41
C HIS A 749 7.28 -8.07 6.82
N VAL A 750 6.58 -8.87 7.64
CA VAL A 750 5.78 -9.99 7.10
C VAL A 750 4.67 -9.52 6.16
N SER A 751 4.10 -8.32 6.36
CA SER A 751 3.10 -7.77 5.44
C SER A 751 3.66 -7.53 4.03
N ARG A 752 4.95 -7.17 3.90
CA ARG A 752 5.60 -7.02 2.60
C ARG A 752 5.67 -8.36 1.87
N LEU A 753 6.03 -9.42 2.59
CA LEU A 753 6.09 -10.79 2.07
C LEU A 753 4.70 -11.28 1.62
N LEU A 754 3.66 -10.97 2.39
CA LEU A 754 2.26 -11.27 2.03
C LEU A 754 1.79 -10.50 0.79
N ALA A 755 2.17 -9.22 0.65
CA ALA A 755 1.86 -8.42 -0.52
C ALA A 755 2.46 -9.04 -1.80
N ILE A 756 3.73 -9.47 -1.72
CA ILE A 756 4.43 -10.15 -2.82
C ILE A 756 3.75 -11.48 -3.17
N GLN A 757 3.40 -12.28 -2.17
CA GLN A 757 2.68 -13.54 -2.40
C GLN A 757 1.36 -13.30 -3.11
N LEU A 758 0.56 -12.35 -2.63
CA LEU A 758 -0.76 -12.06 -3.21
C LEU A 758 -0.63 -11.58 -4.66
N GLN A 759 0.32 -10.68 -4.96
CA GLN A 759 0.59 -10.23 -6.33
C GLN A 759 0.97 -11.38 -7.27
N LYS A 760 1.81 -12.33 -6.81
CA LYS A 760 2.20 -13.51 -7.60
C LYS A 760 1.03 -14.45 -7.89
N ALA A 761 -0.01 -14.45 -7.05
CA ALA A 761 -1.19 -15.29 -7.23
C ALA A 761 -2.16 -14.72 -8.27
N MET A 762 -2.06 -13.43 -8.63
CA MET A 762 -2.98 -12.77 -9.55
C MET A 762 -2.70 -13.12 -11.02
N LYS A 763 -3.75 -13.12 -11.85
CA LYS A 763 -3.62 -13.11 -13.31
C LYS A 763 -2.95 -11.80 -13.77
N PRO A 764 -2.21 -11.77 -14.90
CA PRO A 764 -1.54 -10.56 -15.38
C PRO A 764 -2.46 -9.33 -15.54
N GLU A 765 -3.69 -9.53 -15.98
CA GLU A 765 -4.70 -8.48 -16.15
C GLU A 765 -5.14 -7.85 -14.83
N ASP A 766 -5.37 -8.67 -13.79
CA ASP A 766 -5.77 -8.19 -12.47
C ASP A 766 -4.58 -7.54 -11.75
N LEU A 767 -3.36 -8.09 -11.92
CA LEU A 767 -2.14 -7.47 -11.40
C LEU A 767 -1.92 -6.09 -12.00
N GLN A 768 -2.09 -5.93 -13.32
CA GLN A 768 -1.97 -4.63 -13.98
C GLN A 768 -3.00 -3.63 -13.43
N LEU A 769 -4.24 -4.05 -13.21
CA LEU A 769 -5.27 -3.20 -12.60
C LEU A 769 -4.95 -2.83 -11.14
N VAL A 770 -4.40 -3.75 -10.36
CA VAL A 770 -3.96 -3.47 -8.99
C VAL A 770 -2.82 -2.45 -8.98
N GLN A 771 -1.85 -2.58 -9.89
CA GLN A 771 -0.70 -1.66 -10.00
C GLN A 771 -1.08 -0.23 -10.38
N THR A 772 -2.25 0.00 -10.98
CA THR A 772 -2.74 1.38 -11.24
C THR A 772 -3.32 2.06 -10.00
N HIS A 773 -3.64 1.31 -8.93
CA HIS A 773 -4.30 1.84 -7.73
C HIS A 773 -3.53 1.62 -6.42
N ALA A 774 -2.58 0.68 -6.39
CA ALA A 774 -1.77 0.35 -5.21
C ALA A 774 -0.27 0.43 -5.53
N VAL A 775 0.50 0.97 -4.58
CA VAL A 775 1.97 1.02 -4.68
C VAL A 775 2.51 -0.40 -4.78
N THR A 776 3.30 -0.67 -5.82
CA THR A 776 3.88 -1.98 -6.06
C THR A 776 4.88 -2.32 -4.96
N SER A 777 4.58 -3.38 -4.21
CA SER A 777 5.50 -3.95 -3.21
C SER A 777 6.67 -4.66 -3.91
N HIS A 778 7.72 -3.92 -4.23
CA HIS A 778 8.99 -4.49 -4.68
C HIS A 778 9.99 -4.61 -3.53
N VAL A 779 10.88 -5.61 -3.64
CA VAL A 779 12.08 -5.72 -2.82
C VAL A 779 13.25 -5.24 -3.67
N GLU A 780 13.91 -4.19 -3.22
CA GLU A 780 15.14 -3.66 -3.84
C GLU A 780 16.21 -4.77 -3.87
N ASP A 781 17.02 -4.81 -4.92
CA ASP A 781 17.94 -5.95 -5.15
C ASP A 781 19.01 -6.09 -4.04
N ASP A 782 19.39 -5.00 -3.40
CA ASP A 782 20.27 -4.95 -2.23
C ASP A 782 19.58 -5.41 -0.94
N GLU A 783 18.28 -5.13 -0.77
CA GLU A 783 17.47 -5.63 0.35
C GLU A 783 17.13 -7.13 0.21
N ARG A 784 17.05 -7.67 -1.02
CA ARG A 784 16.67 -9.08 -1.26
C ARG A 784 17.59 -10.07 -0.57
N ALA A 785 18.90 -9.83 -0.60
CA ALA A 785 19.87 -10.72 0.02
C ALA A 785 19.73 -10.74 1.55
N LEU A 786 19.58 -9.58 2.17
CA LEU A 786 19.41 -9.43 3.63
C LEU A 786 18.06 -10.00 4.10
N ILE A 787 16.99 -9.77 3.32
CA ILE A 787 15.67 -10.33 3.62
C ILE A 787 15.68 -11.85 3.50
N ALA A 788 16.30 -12.41 2.45
CA ALA A 788 16.41 -13.85 2.27
C ALA A 788 17.32 -14.52 3.32
N GLU A 789 18.34 -13.81 3.82
CA GLU A 789 19.20 -14.29 4.91
C GLU A 789 18.46 -14.30 6.26
N HIS A 790 17.56 -13.35 6.48
CA HIS A 790 16.92 -13.14 7.79
C HIS A 790 15.45 -13.57 7.88
N SER A 791 14.79 -13.95 6.79
CA SER A 791 13.38 -14.37 6.77
C SER A 791 13.22 -15.83 6.34
N ASP A 792 12.95 -16.73 7.29
CA ASP A 792 12.68 -18.15 7.06
C ASP A 792 11.31 -18.55 7.64
N SER A 793 10.26 -17.88 7.14
CA SER A 793 8.95 -17.98 7.77
C SER A 793 8.22 -19.28 7.46
N LEU A 794 7.90 -20.06 8.50
CA LEU A 794 7.14 -21.31 8.39
C LEU A 794 5.63 -21.10 8.38
N TRP A 795 5.19 -19.86 8.29
CA TRP A 795 3.78 -19.52 8.49
C TRP A 795 2.94 -19.94 7.28
N PRO A 796 1.87 -20.76 7.46
CA PRO A 796 0.93 -21.10 6.40
C PRO A 796 0.16 -19.86 5.94
N VAL A 797 0.20 -19.55 4.64
CA VAL A 797 -0.46 -18.35 4.10
C VAL A 797 -1.98 -18.51 4.14
N PRO A 798 -2.71 -17.56 4.78
CA PRO A 798 -4.16 -17.63 4.88
C PRO A 798 -4.87 -17.68 3.51
N GLY A 799 -5.89 -18.53 3.43
CA GLY A 799 -6.73 -18.69 2.23
C GLY A 799 -6.17 -19.65 1.17
N LEU A 800 -4.94 -20.17 1.33
CA LEU A 800 -4.36 -21.12 0.37
C LEU A 800 -4.44 -22.60 0.77
N THR A 801 -4.60 -22.90 2.06
CA THR A 801 -4.67 -24.27 2.58
C THR A 801 -5.72 -24.35 3.68
N ALA A 802 -6.51 -25.43 3.66
CA ALA A 802 -7.48 -25.68 4.73
C ALA A 802 -6.79 -26.20 6.00
N LEU A 803 -7.38 -25.96 7.17
CA LEU A 803 -6.83 -26.37 8.46
C LEU A 803 -6.58 -27.88 8.63
N ASN A 804 -7.16 -28.72 7.77
CA ASN A 804 -6.98 -30.18 7.81
C ASN A 804 -5.99 -30.71 6.76
N GLU A 805 -5.29 -29.83 6.06
CA GLU A 805 -4.31 -30.16 5.02
C GLU A 805 -2.88 -29.87 5.48
N ASP A 806 -1.90 -30.50 4.83
CA ASP A 806 -0.49 -30.23 5.09
C ASP A 806 -0.12 -28.83 4.58
N PRO A 807 0.29 -27.90 5.48
CA PRO A 807 0.58 -26.54 5.09
C PRO A 807 1.94 -26.38 4.40
N GLU A 808 2.81 -27.40 4.35
CA GLU A 808 4.20 -27.29 3.87
C GLU A 808 4.32 -26.49 2.56
N ARG A 809 3.52 -26.82 1.54
CA ARG A 809 3.58 -26.13 0.22
C ARG A 809 3.14 -24.68 0.26
N THR A 810 2.34 -24.31 1.25
CA THR A 810 1.76 -22.96 1.40
C THR A 810 2.41 -22.14 2.49
N ARG A 811 3.52 -22.63 3.06
CA ARG A 811 4.34 -21.83 3.95
C ARG A 811 4.95 -20.66 3.19
N LEU A 812 4.95 -19.49 3.82
CA LEU A 812 5.39 -18.24 3.22
C LEU A 812 6.80 -18.35 2.61
N LYS A 813 7.74 -19.01 3.31
CA LYS A 813 9.08 -19.25 2.76
C LYS A 813 9.08 -20.00 1.43
N ASN A 814 8.22 -21.00 1.26
CA ASN A 814 8.20 -21.86 0.08
C ASN A 814 7.55 -21.15 -1.11
N LEU A 815 6.52 -20.34 -0.85
CA LEU A 815 5.85 -19.51 -1.85
C LEU A 815 6.75 -18.37 -2.36
N ILE A 816 7.72 -17.94 -1.54
CA ILE A 816 8.71 -16.93 -1.92
C ILE A 816 9.94 -17.56 -2.57
N ALA A 817 10.41 -18.71 -2.07
CA ALA A 817 11.61 -19.42 -2.52
C ALA A 817 11.48 -20.17 -3.85
N GLY A 818 10.26 -20.48 -4.32
CA GLY A 818 10.00 -21.08 -5.66
C GLY A 818 10.51 -20.27 -6.86
N VAL A 819 11.30 -19.21 -6.62
CA VAL A 819 12.01 -18.38 -7.60
C VAL A 819 13.47 -18.79 -7.77
N ARG A 820 14.11 -19.53 -6.83
CA ARG A 820 15.50 -20.00 -7.06
C ARG A 820 15.64 -21.03 -8.17
N ASP A 821 14.59 -21.79 -8.46
CA ASP A 821 14.64 -22.89 -9.43
C ASP A 821 14.07 -22.56 -10.83
N LEU A 822 13.53 -21.34 -11.04
CA LEU A 822 13.03 -20.92 -12.35
C LEU A 822 14.03 -20.08 -13.17
N ASP A 823 15.16 -19.66 -12.57
CA ASP A 823 16.27 -18.99 -13.27
C ASP A 823 17.45 -19.92 -13.60
N MET A 824 17.36 -21.22 -13.27
CA MET A 824 18.41 -22.22 -13.53
C MET A 824 18.04 -23.25 -14.60
N SER A 825 16.88 -23.12 -15.25
CA SER A 825 16.46 -24.01 -16.36
C SER A 825 16.45 -23.32 -17.73
N SER A 826 17.06 -22.15 -17.87
CA SER A 826 17.28 -21.48 -19.16
C SER A 826 18.71 -20.96 -19.32
N SER A 827 19.68 -21.81 -19.00
CA SER A 827 21.09 -21.66 -19.40
C SER A 827 21.52 -22.82 -20.29
#